data_AF-A0A345PNZ5-F1
#
_entry.id   AF-A0A345PNZ5-F1
#
_cell.length_a   1.000
_cell.length_b   1.000
_cell.length_c   1.000
_cell.angle_alpha   90.00
_cell.angle_beta   90.00
_cell.angle_gamma   90.00
#
_symmetry.space_group_name_H-M   'P 1'
#
loop_
_entity.id
_entity.type
_entity.pdbx_description
1 polymer ?
#
loop_
_entity_poly.entity_id
_entity_poly.type
_entity_poly.pdbx_seq_one_letter_code
_entity_poly.pdbx_strand_id
1 'polypeptide(L)'
;MLLTTLFLMALPFVLLVLVVALYLTRTRVTSEEQRLDHAQFFNEVNALQQALTGKKSRINKTLQAAALQERFDKLRPSDAIIGCTGCYVILTTILDYISGGLTIYWYILQFFIGIWLIGYGIAPKQGIPSWKIGCSWLICTILCLPVNVFWHWFHLQDPQFALTLSVGHLSATLFVLPLYISIKLVFVTLLVIFYAIYNIGVDQLLASSDSLLSLLGFGLIVFSIIVYNKRKITAYTLYNRYLKGQVTSEKKNHRPPHSNLHPDMAAKTTKASGSFVEKAMQEVTELISYLDNRPLYKQDIQSIINNFFTFTTFLKQRAKSVDHLLLTPHEITIDELMARLTSALEAKTAPVPKLIVEIKDSTVSNKITCDINHILQALVPIVLRTANPSVAKGEFVKIQLHTTYLKYRQKHKQKDKNYSEMTFPAIAIVISRLHTPLTILPQIKGHYEDITEGRELKWHNNQKDIERIHIEKRIIERSIRAHYGYLRFPFSQKRPMLMVLPSNVATVRDAMITKILPINVPVTQQEVDQSMEVFMKSYNHLLEISEARKAVIDEILLLTRRCYGFRRHLSGQFLYIRAIGIAQLVAEWIRFYPEPIYVALLYDLTHYADLPLSYIKANYDLNIYSFIESVLAVNDRQGMEPCGLYIGNALKQVIIREQLFVLCIKLAERLYDLRHAKSYTHLDELKYMAQETLAIDIELAKKYLNTNIVEALANAAEQALQVCEQQ
;
A
#
# COMPACT_ATOMS: atom_id res chain seq x y z
N MET A 1 -30.39 18.18 40.02
CA MET A 1 -30.12 16.85 40.60
C MET A 1 -30.74 15.71 39.80
N LEU A 2 -32.08 15.57 39.69
CA LEU A 2 -32.68 14.47 38.91
C LEU A 2 -32.36 14.56 37.40
N LEU A 3 -32.37 15.77 36.83
CA LEU A 3 -32.03 16.00 35.42
C LEU A 3 -30.56 15.66 35.11
N THR A 4 -29.66 15.91 36.06
CA THR A 4 -28.22 15.62 35.93
C THR A 4 -27.91 14.13 36.06
N THR A 5 -28.63 13.37 36.89
CA THR A 5 -28.49 11.90 36.93
C THR A 5 -29.09 11.23 35.69
N LEU A 6 -30.19 11.76 35.14
CA LEU A 6 -30.70 11.35 33.83
C LEU A 6 -29.69 11.62 32.71
N PHE A 7 -29.04 12.79 32.71
CA PHE A 7 -27.99 13.12 31.73
C PHE A 7 -26.76 12.20 31.87
N LEU A 8 -26.34 11.88 33.09
CA LEU A 8 -25.23 10.96 33.37
C LEU A 8 -25.55 9.50 33.00
N MET A 9 -26.79 9.02 33.14
CA MET A 9 -27.18 7.70 32.63
C MET A 9 -27.37 7.68 31.11
N ALA A 10 -27.77 8.79 30.50
CA ALA A 10 -27.81 8.93 29.04
C ALA A 10 -26.40 8.97 28.43
N LEU A 11 -25.42 9.61 29.08
CA LEU A 11 -24.07 9.82 28.53
C LEU A 11 -23.35 8.55 28.05
N PRO A 12 -23.27 7.42 28.79
CA PRO A 12 -22.64 6.19 28.29
C PRO A 12 -23.45 5.54 27.16
N PHE A 13 -24.78 5.69 27.16
CA PHE A 13 -25.63 5.20 26.06
C PHE A 13 -25.42 6.05 24.79
N VAL A 14 -25.31 7.38 24.93
CA VAL A 14 -24.93 8.30 23.86
C VAL A 14 -23.53 7.99 23.36
N LEU A 15 -22.55 7.72 24.23
CA LEU A 15 -21.20 7.34 23.82
C LEU A 15 -21.19 6.01 23.03
N LEU A 16 -21.95 5.02 23.49
CA LEU A 16 -22.13 3.74 22.79
C LEU A 16 -22.73 3.95 21.39
N VAL A 17 -23.78 4.78 21.30
CA VAL A 17 -24.43 5.16 20.02
C VAL A 17 -23.47 5.95 19.12
N LEU A 18 -22.66 6.87 19.66
CA LEU A 18 -21.68 7.66 18.90
C LEU A 18 -20.54 6.77 18.37
N VAL A 19 -20.03 5.84 19.18
CA VAL A 19 -19.03 4.86 18.76
C VAL A 19 -19.59 3.93 17.67
N VAL A 20 -20.85 3.52 17.77
CA VAL A 20 -21.53 2.73 16.71
C VAL A 20 -21.78 3.56 15.45
N ALA A 21 -22.23 4.82 15.57
CA ALA A 21 -22.49 5.71 14.44
C ALA A 21 -21.20 6.05 13.67
N LEU A 22 -20.11 6.39 14.37
CA LEU A 22 -18.77 6.59 13.80
C LEU A 22 -18.16 5.32 13.19
N TYR A 23 -18.70 4.13 13.49
CA TYR A 23 -18.32 2.88 12.83
C TYR A 23 -19.10 2.64 11.53
N LEU A 24 -20.28 3.26 11.37
CA LEU A 24 -21.24 2.96 10.30
C LEU A 24 -21.30 4.01 9.17
N THR A 25 -20.72 5.20 9.36
CA THR A 25 -20.80 6.30 8.39
C THR A 25 -19.82 6.16 7.21
N ARG A 26 -20.31 5.61 6.09
CA ARG A 26 -19.74 5.87 4.75
C ARG A 26 -20.81 6.47 3.83
N THR A 27 -20.55 7.71 3.40
CA THR A 27 -21.17 8.51 2.32
C THR A 27 -22.37 7.87 1.58
N ARG A 28 -23.55 8.47 1.74
CA ARG A 28 -24.71 8.28 0.85
C ARG A 28 -24.84 9.54 -0.02
N VAL A 29 -24.82 9.38 -1.34
CA VAL A 29 -25.11 10.47 -2.27
C VAL A 29 -26.63 10.58 -2.43
N THR A 30 -27.14 11.80 -2.49
CA THR A 30 -28.55 12.16 -2.74
C THR A 30 -28.64 12.93 -4.05
N SER A 31 -29.69 12.66 -4.83
CA SER A 31 -30.10 13.48 -5.98
C SER A 31 -31.61 13.65 -5.98
N GLU A 32 -32.05 14.90 -6.02
CA GLU A 32 -33.38 15.34 -6.48
C GLU A 32 -33.33 15.48 -8.02
N GLU A 33 -34.41 15.65 -8.80
CA GLU A 33 -35.87 15.52 -8.54
C GLU A 33 -36.46 14.71 -9.75
N GLN A 34 -37.68 14.79 -10.30
CA GLN A 34 -38.90 15.59 -10.10
C GLN A 34 -40.15 14.68 -10.24
N ARG A 35 -41.10 15.02 -11.12
CA ARG A 35 -42.37 14.30 -11.39
C ARG A 35 -42.80 14.51 -12.84
N LEU A 36 -43.45 13.52 -13.46
CA LEU A 36 -44.91 13.56 -13.69
C LEU A 36 -45.48 12.19 -14.16
N ASP A 37 -46.76 11.99 -13.87
CA ASP A 37 -47.77 11.08 -14.43
C ASP A 37 -47.35 9.77 -15.12
N HIS A 38 -47.53 8.64 -14.41
CA HIS A 38 -48.17 7.40 -14.89
C HIS A 38 -48.62 6.56 -13.67
N ALA A 39 -49.72 6.98 -13.03
CA ALA A 39 -50.05 6.65 -11.64
C ALA A 39 -50.23 5.14 -11.31
N GLN A 40 -50.72 4.33 -12.24
CA GLN A 40 -51.05 2.92 -11.94
C GLN A 40 -49.81 2.01 -11.98
N PHE A 41 -48.99 2.10 -13.03
CA PHE A 41 -47.73 1.35 -13.15
C PHE A 41 -46.73 1.73 -12.04
N PHE A 42 -46.64 3.01 -11.70
CA PHE A 42 -45.76 3.46 -10.61
C PHE A 42 -46.16 2.94 -9.23
N ASN A 43 -47.43 2.62 -8.97
CA ASN A 43 -47.82 2.06 -7.68
C ASN A 43 -47.33 0.62 -7.49
N GLU A 44 -47.39 -0.21 -8.53
CA GLU A 44 -46.83 -1.57 -8.48
C GLU A 44 -45.30 -1.57 -8.43
N VAL A 45 -44.65 -0.70 -9.23
CA VAL A 45 -43.19 -0.51 -9.18
C VAL A 45 -42.74 0.00 -7.81
N ASN A 46 -43.44 0.98 -7.22
CA ASN A 46 -43.14 1.48 -5.87
C ASN A 46 -43.37 0.40 -4.79
N ALA A 47 -44.42 -0.42 -4.89
CA ALA A 47 -44.65 -1.53 -3.98
C ALA A 47 -43.53 -2.59 -4.07
N LEU A 48 -43.12 -2.96 -5.29
CA LEU A 48 -41.98 -3.85 -5.53
C LEU A 48 -40.65 -3.24 -5.01
N GLN A 49 -40.46 -1.93 -5.20
CA GLN A 49 -39.27 -1.20 -4.73
C GLN A 49 -39.24 -1.05 -3.21
N GLN A 50 -40.40 -0.89 -2.55
CA GLN A 50 -40.53 -0.97 -1.08
C GLN A 50 -40.27 -2.40 -0.57
N ALA A 51 -40.79 -3.43 -1.23
CA ALA A 51 -40.52 -4.82 -0.88
C ALA A 51 -39.02 -5.18 -1.05
N LEU A 52 -38.39 -4.73 -2.14
CA LEU A 52 -36.95 -4.91 -2.39
C LEU A 52 -36.09 -4.15 -1.39
N THR A 53 -36.41 -2.89 -1.07
CA THR A 53 -35.66 -2.12 -0.06
C THR A 53 -35.87 -2.67 1.35
N GLY A 54 -37.07 -3.17 1.69
CA GLY A 54 -37.34 -3.91 2.91
C GLY A 54 -36.54 -5.22 3.02
N LYS A 55 -36.51 -6.02 1.94
CA LYS A 55 -35.73 -7.27 1.87
C LYS A 55 -34.22 -6.99 1.94
N LYS A 56 -33.72 -5.99 1.23
CA LYS A 56 -32.33 -5.51 1.27
C LYS A 56 -31.95 -4.94 2.65
N SER A 57 -32.87 -4.27 3.33
CA SER A 57 -32.70 -3.80 4.72
C SER A 57 -32.58 -4.97 5.70
N ARG A 58 -33.44 -6.01 5.59
CA ARG A 58 -33.31 -7.24 6.40
C ARG A 58 -31.99 -7.96 6.14
N ILE A 59 -31.59 -8.14 4.88
CA ILE A 59 -30.32 -8.79 4.50
C ILE A 59 -29.11 -7.98 5.01
N ASN A 60 -29.12 -6.65 4.89
CA ASN A 60 -28.06 -5.83 5.44
C ASN A 60 -27.98 -5.94 6.98
N LYS A 61 -29.12 -6.00 7.69
CA LYS A 61 -29.14 -6.19 9.14
C LYS A 61 -28.59 -7.55 9.57
N THR A 62 -28.91 -8.64 8.86
CA THR A 62 -28.35 -9.97 9.18
C THR A 62 -26.86 -10.05 8.85
N LEU A 63 -26.39 -9.47 7.73
CA LEU A 63 -24.96 -9.37 7.41
C LEU A 63 -24.19 -8.52 8.43
N GLN A 64 -24.76 -7.40 8.89
CA GLN A 64 -24.18 -6.58 9.96
C GLN A 64 -24.12 -7.33 11.29
N ALA A 65 -25.15 -8.09 11.65
CA ALA A 65 -25.16 -8.91 12.86
C ALA A 65 -24.09 -10.02 12.82
N ALA A 66 -23.93 -10.72 11.68
CA ALA A 66 -22.89 -11.72 11.50
C ALA A 66 -21.48 -11.11 11.57
N ALA A 67 -21.25 -9.98 10.89
CA ALA A 67 -19.98 -9.25 10.95
C ALA A 67 -19.66 -8.66 12.33
N LEU A 68 -20.67 -8.39 13.17
CA LEU A 68 -20.49 -8.02 14.56
C LEU A 68 -20.10 -9.22 15.42
N GLN A 69 -20.79 -10.36 15.28
CA GLN A 69 -20.46 -11.61 15.99
C GLN A 69 -19.01 -12.03 15.70
N GLU A 70 -18.61 -12.10 14.43
CA GLU A 70 -17.25 -12.46 14.01
C GLU A 70 -16.16 -11.54 14.62
N ARG A 71 -16.46 -10.25 14.80
CA ARG A 71 -15.56 -9.29 15.47
C ARG A 71 -15.49 -9.51 16.98
N PHE A 72 -16.61 -9.85 17.62
CA PHE A 72 -16.66 -10.16 19.05
C PHE A 72 -16.03 -11.52 19.37
N ASP A 73 -16.10 -12.51 18.49
CA ASP A 73 -15.34 -13.78 18.61
C ASP A 73 -13.83 -13.51 18.58
N LYS A 74 -13.36 -12.64 17.67
CA LYS A 74 -11.97 -12.16 17.60
C LYS A 74 -11.54 -11.27 18.77
N LEU A 75 -12.47 -10.87 19.65
CA LEU A 75 -12.22 -10.07 20.85
C LEU A 75 -12.08 -10.90 22.13
N ARG A 76 -12.28 -12.22 22.09
CA ARG A 76 -12.15 -13.09 23.28
C ARG A 76 -10.74 -12.98 23.90
N PRO A 77 -10.60 -12.49 25.15
CA PRO A 77 -9.31 -12.49 25.86
C PRO A 77 -8.95 -13.90 26.35
N SER A 78 -7.71 -14.07 26.82
CA SER A 78 -7.34 -15.26 27.60
C SER A 78 -7.94 -15.19 29.00
N ASP A 79 -8.19 -16.36 29.59
CA ASP A 79 -8.90 -16.46 30.88
C ASP A 79 -8.12 -15.80 32.03
N ALA A 80 -6.77 -15.84 31.96
CA ALA A 80 -5.87 -15.09 32.84
C ALA A 80 -6.03 -13.55 32.70
N ILE A 81 -6.25 -13.01 31.49
CA ILE A 81 -6.49 -11.57 31.31
C ILE A 81 -7.83 -11.17 31.95
N ILE A 82 -8.87 -12.00 31.87
CA ILE A 82 -10.15 -11.75 32.55
C ILE A 82 -9.93 -11.72 34.08
N GLY A 83 -9.29 -12.75 34.63
CA GLY A 83 -9.01 -12.86 36.06
C GLY A 83 -8.16 -11.69 36.60
N CYS A 84 -7.04 -11.38 35.95
CA CYS A 84 -6.19 -10.25 36.33
C CYS A 84 -6.91 -8.89 36.20
N THR A 85 -7.81 -8.72 35.23
CA THR A 85 -8.65 -7.50 35.13
C THR A 85 -9.60 -7.41 36.33
N GLY A 86 -10.23 -8.52 36.74
CA GLY A 86 -11.07 -8.57 37.92
C GLY A 86 -10.31 -8.27 39.23
N CYS A 87 -9.14 -8.88 39.42
CA CYS A 87 -8.26 -8.60 40.57
C CYS A 87 -7.83 -7.12 40.62
N TYR A 88 -7.45 -6.54 39.47
CA TYR A 88 -7.10 -5.13 39.36
C TYR A 88 -8.27 -4.22 39.75
N VAL A 89 -9.47 -4.47 39.23
CA VAL A 89 -10.68 -3.68 39.55
C VAL A 89 -11.01 -3.74 41.05
N ILE A 90 -10.93 -4.92 41.70
CA ILE A 90 -11.14 -5.03 43.15
C ILE A 90 -10.09 -4.21 43.91
N LEU A 91 -8.80 -4.34 43.56
CA LEU A 91 -7.72 -3.59 44.21
C LEU A 91 -7.89 -2.07 44.08
N THR A 92 -8.23 -1.56 42.89
CA THR A 92 -8.50 -0.14 42.73
C THR A 92 -9.75 0.29 43.48
N THR A 93 -10.83 -0.49 43.47
CA THR A 93 -12.07 -0.19 44.23
C THR A 93 -11.80 -0.05 45.73
N ILE A 94 -10.92 -0.89 46.30
CA ILE A 94 -10.56 -0.83 47.72
C ILE A 94 -9.70 0.41 48.03
N LEU A 95 -8.73 0.74 47.18
CA LEU A 95 -7.89 1.94 47.35
C LEU A 95 -8.70 3.24 47.21
N ASP A 96 -9.65 3.26 46.29
CA ASP A 96 -10.59 4.35 46.00
C ASP A 96 -11.56 4.57 47.18
N TYR A 97 -12.12 3.48 47.73
CA TYR A 97 -12.90 3.54 48.97
C TYR A 97 -12.11 4.10 50.17
N ILE A 98 -10.84 3.68 50.33
CA ILE A 98 -9.95 4.15 51.41
C ILE A 98 -9.59 5.65 51.25
N SER A 99 -9.59 6.19 50.03
CA SER A 99 -9.29 7.61 49.77
C SER A 99 -10.49 8.56 49.97
N GLY A 100 -11.60 8.09 50.55
CA GLY A 100 -12.67 8.95 51.09
C GLY A 100 -13.84 9.21 50.14
N GLY A 101 -14.05 8.35 49.16
CA GLY A 101 -15.11 8.50 48.17
C GLY A 101 -16.53 8.37 48.70
N LEU A 102 -17.40 9.32 48.33
CA LEU A 102 -18.73 9.50 48.93
C LEU A 102 -19.87 8.61 48.38
N THR A 103 -19.63 7.71 47.42
CA THR A 103 -20.70 6.99 46.69
C THR A 103 -20.61 5.46 46.75
N ILE A 104 -21.00 4.91 47.90
CA ILE A 104 -21.03 3.47 48.24
C ILE A 104 -21.57 2.58 47.09
N TYR A 105 -22.67 2.96 46.42
CA TYR A 105 -23.27 2.17 45.34
C TYR A 105 -22.35 1.97 44.12
N TRP A 106 -21.47 2.93 43.82
CA TRP A 106 -20.53 2.85 42.70
C TRP A 106 -19.43 1.81 42.99
N TYR A 107 -18.91 1.79 44.22
CA TYR A 107 -17.94 0.80 44.67
C TYR A 107 -18.53 -0.60 44.78
N ILE A 108 -19.77 -0.75 45.27
CA ILE A 108 -20.48 -2.02 45.26
C ILE A 108 -20.60 -2.59 43.83
N LEU A 109 -20.95 -1.74 42.85
CA LEU A 109 -21.05 -2.15 41.45
C LEU A 109 -19.69 -2.62 40.89
N GLN A 110 -18.61 -1.87 41.09
CA GLN A 110 -17.28 -2.26 40.62
C GLN A 110 -16.75 -3.53 41.30
N PHE A 111 -16.97 -3.66 42.62
CA PHE A 111 -16.58 -4.84 43.39
C PHE A 111 -17.30 -6.11 42.90
N PHE A 112 -18.61 -6.03 42.64
CA PHE A 112 -19.34 -7.15 42.03
C PHE A 112 -18.86 -7.48 40.62
N ILE A 113 -18.56 -6.48 39.78
CA ILE A 113 -17.99 -6.73 38.44
C ILE A 113 -16.60 -7.39 38.55
N GLY A 114 -15.77 -6.95 39.50
CA GLY A 114 -14.46 -7.54 39.78
C GLY A 114 -14.55 -9.02 40.20
N ILE A 115 -15.43 -9.34 41.15
CA ILE A 115 -15.72 -10.73 41.57
C ILE A 115 -16.24 -11.55 40.39
N TRP A 116 -17.18 -10.99 39.61
CA TRP A 116 -17.74 -11.67 38.44
C TRP A 116 -16.67 -11.97 37.38
N LEU A 117 -15.74 -11.03 37.12
CA LEU A 117 -14.61 -11.25 36.22
C LEU A 117 -13.63 -12.32 36.75
N ILE A 118 -13.36 -12.37 38.06
CA ILE A 118 -12.52 -13.43 38.65
C ILE A 118 -13.19 -14.80 38.53
N GLY A 119 -14.46 -14.90 38.92
CA GLY A 119 -15.25 -16.13 38.76
C GLY A 119 -15.32 -16.58 37.30
N TYR A 120 -15.51 -15.63 36.38
CA TYR A 120 -15.47 -15.91 34.94
C TYR A 120 -14.05 -16.22 34.43
N GLY A 121 -12.98 -15.83 35.11
CA GLY A 121 -11.61 -16.26 34.82
C GLY A 121 -11.36 -17.75 35.14
N ILE A 122 -12.05 -18.27 36.16
CA ILE A 122 -11.80 -19.61 36.73
C ILE A 122 -12.81 -20.67 36.24
N ALA A 123 -14.08 -20.28 35.99
CA ALA A 123 -15.15 -21.23 35.68
C ALA A 123 -15.03 -21.91 34.29
N PRO A 124 -15.42 -23.20 34.16
CA PRO A 124 -15.40 -23.92 32.88
C PRO A 124 -16.49 -23.41 31.92
N LYS A 125 -16.12 -23.14 30.67
CA LYS A 125 -16.91 -22.32 29.72
C LYS A 125 -17.67 -23.15 28.68
N GLN A 126 -18.25 -24.26 29.12
CA GLN A 126 -19.02 -25.14 28.24
C GLN A 126 -20.32 -24.44 27.79
N GLY A 127 -20.68 -24.59 26.51
CA GLY A 127 -21.95 -24.09 25.94
C GLY A 127 -22.06 -22.57 25.67
N ILE A 128 -21.12 -21.72 26.10
CA ILE A 128 -21.21 -20.26 25.91
C ILE A 128 -20.53 -19.82 24.61
N PRO A 129 -21.23 -19.16 23.66
CA PRO A 129 -20.63 -18.61 22.43
C PRO A 129 -19.57 -17.54 22.71
N SER A 130 -18.40 -17.64 22.06
CA SER A 130 -17.24 -16.77 22.29
C SER A 130 -17.51 -15.28 22.10
N TRP A 131 -18.37 -14.89 21.16
CA TRP A 131 -18.76 -13.49 20.96
C TRP A 131 -19.49 -12.88 22.16
N LYS A 132 -20.28 -13.68 22.90
CA LYS A 132 -20.92 -13.21 24.15
C LYS A 132 -19.87 -12.93 25.22
N ILE A 133 -18.83 -13.76 25.28
CA ILE A 133 -17.70 -13.61 26.21
C ILE A 133 -16.93 -12.32 25.90
N GLY A 134 -16.51 -12.14 24.65
CA GLY A 134 -15.78 -10.94 24.20
C GLY A 134 -16.58 -9.66 24.39
N CYS A 135 -17.89 -9.69 24.10
CA CYS A 135 -18.78 -8.55 24.32
C CYS A 135 -18.94 -8.21 25.81
N SER A 136 -19.26 -9.18 26.67
CA SER A 136 -19.48 -8.91 28.11
C SER A 136 -18.22 -8.42 28.81
N TRP A 137 -17.05 -9.02 28.51
CA TRP A 137 -15.76 -8.55 29.03
C TRP A 137 -15.43 -7.13 28.55
N LEU A 138 -15.70 -6.80 27.28
CA LEU A 138 -15.49 -5.45 26.76
C LEU A 138 -16.36 -4.41 27.50
N ILE A 139 -17.63 -4.74 27.76
CA ILE A 139 -18.55 -3.87 28.51
C ILE A 139 -18.03 -3.64 29.94
N CYS A 140 -17.70 -4.71 30.68
CA CYS A 140 -17.13 -4.59 32.03
C CYS A 140 -15.82 -3.79 32.05
N THR A 141 -14.93 -4.01 31.08
CA THR A 141 -13.64 -3.31 30.97
C THR A 141 -13.82 -1.81 30.67
N ILE A 142 -14.81 -1.45 29.83
CA ILE A 142 -15.15 -0.04 29.56
C ILE A 142 -15.79 0.63 30.79
N LEU A 143 -16.68 -0.08 31.49
CA LEU A 143 -17.37 0.47 32.66
C LEU A 143 -16.42 0.70 33.85
N CYS A 144 -15.54 -0.25 34.16
CA CYS A 144 -14.64 -0.16 35.30
C CYS A 144 -13.34 0.63 35.05
N LEU A 145 -12.96 0.92 33.80
CA LEU A 145 -11.73 1.67 33.50
C LEU A 145 -12.03 3.09 32.98
N PRO A 146 -12.30 3.37 31.68
CA PRO A 146 -12.48 4.73 31.19
C PRO A 146 -13.72 5.45 31.75
N VAL A 147 -14.81 4.73 32.06
CA VAL A 147 -15.99 5.36 32.67
C VAL A 147 -15.75 5.68 34.16
N ASN A 148 -14.95 4.89 34.88
CA ASN A 148 -14.52 5.27 36.22
C ASN A 148 -13.68 6.55 36.20
N VAL A 149 -12.73 6.67 35.28
CA VAL A 149 -11.96 7.92 35.08
C VAL A 149 -12.88 9.14 34.91
N PHE A 150 -13.94 9.04 34.10
CA PHE A 150 -14.92 10.13 33.98
C PHE A 150 -15.58 10.48 35.32
N TRP A 151 -15.98 9.48 36.11
CA TRP A 151 -16.63 9.69 37.40
C TRP A 151 -15.79 10.56 38.34
N HIS A 152 -14.48 10.28 38.48
CA HIS A 152 -13.59 11.06 39.36
C HIS A 152 -13.25 12.46 38.83
N TRP A 153 -13.22 12.68 37.51
CA TRP A 153 -13.03 14.04 36.97
C TRP A 153 -14.30 14.90 37.00
N PHE A 154 -15.50 14.31 37.07
CA PHE A 154 -16.75 15.04 37.31
C PHE A 154 -17.10 15.19 38.80
N HIS A 155 -16.56 14.33 39.68
CA HIS A 155 -16.71 14.39 41.14
C HIS A 155 -15.34 14.56 41.82
N LEU A 156 -14.58 15.55 41.35
CA LEU A 156 -13.19 15.77 41.76
C LEU A 156 -13.09 16.15 43.25
N GLN A 157 -12.55 15.23 44.07
CA GLN A 157 -12.22 15.46 45.48
C GLN A 157 -10.73 15.78 45.66
N ASP A 158 -9.84 15.02 45.01
CA ASP A 158 -8.39 15.25 44.95
C ASP A 158 -7.89 15.12 43.50
N PRO A 159 -7.28 16.15 42.90
CA PRO A 159 -6.69 16.06 41.56
C PRO A 159 -5.51 15.09 41.47
N GLN A 160 -4.72 14.90 42.55
CA GLN A 160 -3.57 13.99 42.54
C GLN A 160 -4.02 12.52 42.49
N PHE A 161 -4.99 12.13 43.31
CA PHE A 161 -5.64 10.83 43.23
C PHE A 161 -6.33 10.62 41.87
N ALA A 162 -7.14 11.57 41.40
CA ALA A 162 -7.84 11.46 40.12
C ALA A 162 -6.87 11.28 38.93
N LEU A 163 -5.75 12.02 38.91
CA LEU A 163 -4.70 11.88 37.90
C LEU A 163 -3.95 10.54 38.01
N THR A 164 -3.64 10.08 39.23
CA THR A 164 -2.98 8.79 39.47
C THR A 164 -3.86 7.63 39.01
N LEU A 165 -5.14 7.64 39.37
CA LEU A 165 -6.14 6.69 38.95
C LEU A 165 -6.32 6.71 37.42
N SER A 166 -6.27 7.89 36.80
CA SER A 166 -6.30 8.04 35.33
C SER A 166 -5.11 7.37 34.66
N VAL A 167 -3.87 7.64 35.10
CA VAL A 167 -2.66 6.98 34.55
C VAL A 167 -2.75 5.46 34.71
N GLY A 168 -3.24 4.98 35.86
CA GLY A 168 -3.48 3.56 36.12
C GLY A 168 -4.52 2.94 35.17
N HIS A 169 -5.75 3.45 35.17
CA HIS A 169 -6.86 2.92 34.37
C HIS A 169 -6.64 3.03 32.86
N LEU A 170 -5.98 4.08 32.38
CA LEU A 170 -5.63 4.23 30.96
C LEU A 170 -4.48 3.29 30.56
N SER A 171 -3.49 3.06 31.44
CA SER A 171 -2.47 2.02 31.25
C SER A 171 -3.09 0.63 31.20
N ALA A 172 -4.00 0.32 32.13
CA ALA A 172 -4.77 -0.93 32.13
C ALA A 172 -5.61 -1.05 30.85
N THR A 173 -6.28 0.01 30.39
CA THR A 173 -7.04 0.02 29.13
C THR A 173 -6.14 -0.26 27.92
N LEU A 174 -4.94 0.33 27.85
CA LEU A 174 -3.94 0.04 26.81
C LEU A 174 -3.42 -1.40 26.90
N PHE A 175 -3.23 -1.95 28.11
CA PHE A 175 -2.68 -3.28 28.34
C PHE A 175 -3.71 -4.42 28.13
N VAL A 176 -4.96 -4.20 28.50
CA VAL A 176 -6.04 -5.22 28.47
C VAL A 176 -6.72 -5.28 27.10
N LEU A 177 -7.13 -4.16 26.51
CA LEU A 177 -7.89 -4.15 25.25
C LEU A 177 -6.99 -4.17 23.98
N PRO A 178 -7.48 -4.66 22.82
CA PRO A 178 -6.73 -4.58 21.56
C PRO A 178 -6.39 -3.15 21.15
N LEU A 179 -5.21 -2.97 20.54
CA LEU A 179 -4.60 -1.66 20.29
C LEU A 179 -5.44 -0.72 19.38
N TYR A 180 -6.29 -1.29 18.50
CA TYR A 180 -7.21 -0.53 17.64
C TYR A 180 -8.46 0.00 18.36
N ILE A 181 -8.76 -0.53 19.56
CA ILE A 181 -9.84 -0.06 20.45
C ILE A 181 -9.24 0.83 21.54
N SER A 182 -8.18 0.36 22.23
CA SER A 182 -7.64 1.05 23.39
C SER A 182 -7.11 2.44 23.07
N ILE A 183 -6.43 2.65 21.94
CA ILE A 183 -5.98 3.99 21.52
C ILE A 183 -7.17 4.95 21.34
N LYS A 184 -8.31 4.49 20.81
CA LYS A 184 -9.51 5.32 20.64
C LYS A 184 -10.14 5.68 21.99
N LEU A 185 -10.27 4.72 22.89
CA LEU A 185 -10.81 4.94 24.24
C LEU A 185 -9.90 5.86 25.06
N VAL A 186 -8.58 5.69 24.99
CA VAL A 186 -7.60 6.55 25.68
C VAL A 186 -7.57 7.96 25.10
N PHE A 187 -7.67 8.12 23.78
CA PHE A 187 -7.79 9.45 23.19
C PHE A 187 -9.07 10.19 23.62
N VAL A 188 -10.22 9.51 23.58
CA VAL A 188 -11.50 10.10 24.02
C VAL A 188 -11.50 10.43 25.52
N THR A 189 -10.91 9.58 26.36
CA THR A 189 -10.80 9.88 27.80
C THR A 189 -9.86 11.05 28.08
N LEU A 190 -8.68 11.10 27.46
CA LEU A 190 -7.76 12.23 27.61
C LEU A 190 -8.41 13.56 27.21
N LEU A 191 -9.25 13.60 26.16
CA LEU A 191 -10.00 14.82 25.81
C LEU A 191 -10.95 15.31 26.91
N VAL A 192 -11.64 14.40 27.61
CA VAL A 192 -12.51 14.79 28.75
C VAL A 192 -11.67 15.22 29.95
N ILE A 193 -10.52 14.59 30.19
CA ILE A 193 -9.58 15.01 31.24
C ILE A 193 -9.06 16.43 30.96
N PHE A 194 -8.63 16.73 29.73
CA PHE A 194 -8.24 18.08 29.33
C PHE A 194 -9.37 19.10 29.49
N TYR A 195 -10.61 18.73 29.17
CA TYR A 195 -11.78 19.58 29.39
C TYR A 195 -12.06 19.84 30.88
N ALA A 196 -11.94 18.81 31.73
CA ALA A 196 -12.08 18.96 33.18
C ALA A 196 -10.99 19.87 33.77
N ILE A 197 -9.71 19.62 33.44
CA ILE A 197 -8.57 20.47 33.84
C ILE A 197 -8.76 21.92 33.39
N TYR A 198 -9.24 22.15 32.17
CA TYR A 198 -9.53 23.48 31.65
C TYR A 198 -10.59 24.21 32.49
N ASN A 199 -11.66 23.53 32.89
CA ASN A 199 -12.73 24.11 33.71
C ASN A 199 -12.32 24.36 35.17
N ILE A 200 -11.35 23.61 35.71
CA ILE A 200 -10.79 23.81 37.06
C ILE A 200 -9.83 25.01 37.07
N GLY A 201 -9.15 25.27 35.95
CA GLY A 201 -8.14 26.33 35.82
C GLY A 201 -6.74 25.77 35.97
N VAL A 202 -5.96 25.84 34.88
CA VAL A 202 -4.62 25.24 34.79
C VAL A 202 -3.67 25.82 35.84
N ASP A 203 -3.77 27.11 36.14
CA ASP A 203 -2.88 27.80 37.08
C ASP A 203 -3.07 27.33 38.53
N GLN A 204 -4.32 27.05 38.95
CA GLN A 204 -4.59 26.47 40.28
C GLN A 204 -4.09 25.03 40.39
N LEU A 205 -4.14 24.29 39.28
CA LEU A 205 -3.72 22.89 39.20
C LEU A 205 -2.20 22.74 39.09
N LEU A 206 -1.49 23.75 38.56
CA LEU A 206 -0.03 23.85 38.61
C LEU A 206 0.49 24.37 39.96
N ALA A 207 -0.19 25.35 40.57
CA ALA A 207 0.21 25.93 41.85
C ALA A 207 0.04 24.99 43.07
N SER A 208 -0.63 23.85 42.90
CA SER A 208 -0.95 22.92 43.99
C SER A 208 0.06 21.77 44.19
N SER A 209 0.81 21.33 43.16
CA SER A 209 2.00 20.47 43.34
C SER A 209 2.81 20.16 42.07
N ASP A 210 4.14 20.20 42.16
CA ASP A 210 5.08 19.79 41.10
C ASP A 210 4.95 18.30 40.70
N SER A 211 4.41 17.46 41.59
CA SER A 211 4.22 16.02 41.39
C SER A 211 3.31 15.72 40.20
N LEU A 212 2.31 16.57 39.92
CA LEU A 212 1.31 16.37 38.88
C LEU A 212 1.91 16.39 37.47
N LEU A 213 2.86 17.30 37.20
CA LEU A 213 3.55 17.39 35.92
C LEU A 213 4.48 16.18 35.70
N SER A 214 5.17 15.74 36.76
CA SER A 214 5.99 14.53 36.75
C SER A 214 5.15 13.28 36.47
N LEU A 215 3.98 13.16 37.10
CA LEU A 215 3.03 12.06 36.91
C LEU A 215 2.45 12.01 35.49
N LEU A 216 2.16 13.16 34.87
CA LEU A 216 1.77 13.26 33.46
C LEU A 216 2.90 12.78 32.53
N GLY A 217 4.13 13.23 32.76
CA GLY A 217 5.31 12.81 31.99
C GLY A 217 5.56 11.30 32.10
N PHE A 218 5.49 10.76 33.32
CA PHE A 218 5.59 9.32 33.59
C PHE A 218 4.48 8.52 32.88
N GLY A 219 3.23 9.00 32.94
CA GLY A 219 2.10 8.37 32.25
C GLY A 219 2.31 8.27 30.73
N LEU A 220 2.81 9.33 30.08
CA LEU A 220 3.14 9.33 28.65
C LEU A 220 4.25 8.33 28.30
N ILE A 221 5.27 8.17 29.17
CA ILE A 221 6.32 7.17 29.00
C ILE A 221 5.74 5.75 29.13
N VAL A 222 4.93 5.48 30.15
CA VAL A 222 4.27 4.17 30.36
C VAL A 222 3.35 3.82 29.19
N PHE A 223 2.51 4.75 28.72
CA PHE A 223 1.66 4.55 27.54
C PHE A 223 2.50 4.21 26.30
N SER A 224 3.60 4.92 26.09
CA SER A 224 4.52 4.70 24.96
C SER A 224 5.17 3.31 25.01
N ILE A 225 5.61 2.86 26.19
CA ILE A 225 6.17 1.52 26.42
C ILE A 225 5.12 0.43 26.15
N ILE A 226 3.89 0.60 26.65
CA ILE A 226 2.80 -0.37 26.42
C ILE A 226 2.44 -0.47 24.93
N VAL A 227 2.31 0.67 24.24
CA VAL A 227 2.03 0.73 22.79
C VAL A 227 3.15 0.09 21.97
N TYR A 228 4.42 0.38 22.30
CA TYR A 228 5.59 -0.21 21.65
C TYR A 228 5.63 -1.74 21.85
N ASN A 229 5.53 -2.20 23.09
CA ASN A 229 5.55 -3.63 23.42
C ASN A 229 4.37 -4.37 22.78
N LYS A 230 3.16 -3.79 22.76
CA LYS A 230 2.02 -4.41 22.05
C LYS A 230 2.24 -4.51 20.55
N ARG A 231 2.78 -3.47 19.89
CA ARG A 231 3.16 -3.55 18.46
C ARG A 231 4.18 -4.67 18.22
N LYS A 232 5.21 -4.77 19.07
CA LYS A 232 6.25 -5.81 19.01
C LYS A 232 5.69 -7.22 19.19
N ILE A 233 4.81 -7.43 20.18
CA ILE A 233 4.13 -8.71 20.44
C ILE A 233 3.15 -9.07 19.31
N THR A 234 2.45 -8.09 18.71
CA THR A 234 1.61 -8.33 17.53
C THR A 234 2.44 -8.79 16.32
N ALA A 235 3.61 -8.19 16.08
CA ALA A 235 4.53 -8.66 15.05
C ALA A 235 5.03 -10.10 15.32
N TYR A 236 5.47 -10.41 16.54
CA TYR A 236 5.92 -11.77 16.89
C TYR A 236 4.80 -12.82 16.86
N THR A 237 3.56 -12.47 17.22
CA THR A 237 2.43 -13.41 17.17
C THR A 237 1.93 -13.65 15.74
N LEU A 238 2.05 -12.64 14.85
CA LEU A 238 1.87 -12.84 13.41
C LEU A 238 2.94 -13.77 12.84
N TYR A 239 4.22 -13.53 13.19
CA TYR A 239 5.37 -14.34 12.77
C TYR A 239 5.28 -15.80 13.26
N ASN A 240 4.96 -16.02 14.54
CA ASN A 240 4.80 -17.36 15.10
C ASN A 240 3.56 -18.09 14.56
N ARG A 241 2.49 -17.37 14.19
CA ARG A 241 1.35 -17.96 13.47
C ARG A 241 1.75 -18.39 12.07
N TYR A 242 2.56 -17.61 11.37
CA TYR A 242 3.14 -17.98 10.07
C TYR A 242 4.03 -19.23 10.20
N LEU A 243 4.98 -19.27 11.13
CA LEU A 243 5.84 -20.45 11.35
C LEU A 243 5.01 -21.72 11.65
N LYS A 244 3.98 -21.62 12.51
CA LYS A 244 3.06 -22.75 12.74
C LYS A 244 2.26 -23.12 11.48
N GLY A 245 1.86 -22.15 10.66
CA GLY A 245 1.20 -22.40 9.38
C GLY A 245 2.07 -23.17 8.40
N GLN A 246 3.34 -22.77 8.27
CA GLN A 246 4.35 -23.43 7.45
C GLN A 246 4.57 -24.89 7.90
N VAL A 247 4.89 -25.12 9.18
CA VAL A 247 5.08 -26.47 9.75
C VAL A 247 3.83 -27.35 9.62
N THR A 248 2.63 -26.76 9.62
CA THR A 248 1.37 -27.50 9.42
C THR A 248 1.13 -27.83 7.94
N SER A 249 1.61 -27.00 7.01
CA SER A 249 1.57 -27.25 5.57
C SER A 249 2.58 -28.32 5.17
N GLU A 250 3.82 -28.24 5.65
CA GLU A 250 4.86 -29.25 5.48
C GLU A 250 4.40 -30.63 6.00
N LYS A 251 3.77 -30.69 7.20
CA LYS A 251 3.18 -31.93 7.73
C LYS A 251 1.98 -32.46 6.94
N LYS A 252 1.27 -31.64 6.16
CA LYS A 252 0.26 -32.12 5.20
C LYS A 252 0.91 -32.66 3.93
N ASN A 253 1.95 -31.98 3.43
CA ASN A 253 2.66 -32.35 2.21
C ASN A 253 3.60 -33.55 2.37
N HIS A 254 3.69 -34.15 3.57
CA HIS A 254 4.51 -35.34 3.87
C HIS A 254 3.68 -36.54 4.38
N ARG A 255 2.35 -36.55 4.19
CA ARG A 255 1.54 -37.77 4.36
C ARG A 255 1.29 -38.44 2.99
N PRO A 256 1.85 -39.64 2.72
CA PRO A 256 1.53 -40.37 1.50
C PRO A 256 0.07 -40.88 1.53
N PRO A 257 -0.62 -40.93 0.38
CA PRO A 257 -2.00 -41.38 0.31
C PRO A 257 -2.08 -42.92 0.27
N HIS A 258 -2.47 -43.55 1.39
CA HIS A 258 -2.86 -44.95 1.40
C HIS A 258 -4.36 -45.12 1.66
N SER A 259 -5.00 -45.76 0.68
CA SER A 259 -6.15 -46.67 0.76
C SER A 259 -7.05 -46.62 2.00
N ASN A 260 -8.33 -46.35 1.78
CA ASN A 260 -9.41 -47.18 2.34
C ASN A 260 -10.51 -47.34 1.27
N LEU A 261 -11.01 -48.57 1.11
CA LEU A 261 -12.20 -48.85 0.30
C LEU A 261 -13.48 -48.62 1.12
N HIS A 262 -14.60 -48.51 0.41
CA HIS A 262 -15.97 -48.62 0.94
C HIS A 262 -16.26 -50.04 1.51
N PRO A 263 -17.37 -50.28 2.26
CA PRO A 263 -18.69 -49.59 2.22
C PRO A 263 -19.08 -48.96 3.60
N ASP A 264 -20.32 -48.76 4.08
CA ASP A 264 -21.67 -49.15 3.59
C ASP A 264 -22.84 -48.28 4.14
N MET A 265 -24.05 -48.61 3.68
CA MET A 265 -25.42 -48.56 4.24
C MET A 265 -25.66 -48.10 5.71
N ALA A 266 -26.83 -47.53 6.08
CA ALA A 266 -28.06 -47.22 5.32
C ALA A 266 -29.01 -46.22 6.03
N ALA A 267 -29.85 -45.53 5.22
CA ALA A 267 -31.22 -45.04 5.52
C ALA A 267 -31.43 -44.01 6.67
N LYS A 268 -32.50 -43.18 6.73
CA LYS A 268 -33.82 -43.18 6.05
C LYS A 268 -34.22 -41.81 5.47
N THR A 269 -35.29 -41.82 4.68
CA THR A 269 -35.88 -40.72 3.90
C THR A 269 -36.79 -39.75 4.66
N THR A 270 -36.79 -38.47 4.24
CA THR A 270 -38.06 -37.76 3.89
C THR A 270 -37.84 -36.63 2.88
N LYS A 271 -38.68 -36.59 1.85
CA LYS A 271 -38.96 -35.42 0.99
C LYS A 271 -40.16 -34.66 1.59
N ALA A 272 -40.42 -33.38 1.35
CA ALA A 272 -39.70 -32.36 0.56
C ALA A 272 -39.84 -30.96 1.21
N SER A 273 -38.85 -30.10 0.98
CA SER A 273 -39.05 -28.65 0.89
C SER A 273 -37.98 -28.12 -0.05
N GLY A 274 -38.36 -27.86 -1.32
CA GLY A 274 -37.42 -27.62 -2.41
C GLY A 274 -36.56 -26.38 -2.16
N SER A 275 -35.31 -26.59 -1.78
CA SER A 275 -34.43 -25.50 -1.37
C SER A 275 -33.70 -24.89 -2.56
N PHE A 276 -33.33 -23.62 -2.43
CA PHE A 276 -32.51 -22.89 -3.39
C PHE A 276 -31.18 -23.61 -3.74
N VAL A 277 -30.67 -24.45 -2.82
CA VAL A 277 -29.46 -25.26 -3.00
C VAL A 277 -29.67 -26.39 -4.01
N GLU A 278 -30.84 -27.01 -4.05
CA GLU A 278 -31.11 -28.14 -4.96
C GLU A 278 -31.16 -27.65 -6.41
N LYS A 279 -31.77 -26.47 -6.64
CA LYS A 279 -31.76 -25.81 -7.95
C LYS A 279 -30.37 -25.30 -8.33
N ALA A 280 -29.62 -24.71 -7.38
CA ALA A 280 -28.25 -24.29 -7.62
C ALA A 280 -27.30 -25.48 -7.90
N MET A 281 -27.51 -26.66 -7.28
CA MET A 281 -26.77 -27.88 -7.60
C MET A 281 -27.16 -28.44 -8.97
N GLN A 282 -28.41 -28.30 -9.39
CA GLN A 282 -28.83 -28.66 -10.74
C GLN A 282 -28.18 -27.72 -11.79
N GLU A 283 -28.22 -26.40 -11.58
CA GLU A 283 -27.53 -25.40 -12.42
C GLU A 283 -26.00 -25.60 -12.44
N VAL A 284 -25.38 -25.97 -11.32
CA VAL A 284 -23.94 -26.30 -11.24
C VAL A 284 -23.62 -27.65 -11.91
N THR A 285 -24.53 -28.62 -11.88
CA THR A 285 -24.33 -29.93 -12.55
C THR A 285 -24.54 -29.81 -14.07
N GLU A 286 -25.46 -28.95 -14.52
CA GLU A 286 -25.52 -28.50 -15.92
C GLU A 286 -24.25 -27.73 -16.31
N LEU A 287 -23.74 -26.84 -15.47
CA LEU A 287 -22.49 -26.12 -15.76
C LEU A 287 -21.27 -27.05 -15.83
N ILE A 288 -21.17 -28.05 -14.95
CA ILE A 288 -20.09 -29.06 -14.97
C ILE A 288 -20.22 -29.96 -16.20
N SER A 289 -21.41 -30.49 -16.50
CA SER A 289 -21.63 -31.31 -17.71
C SER A 289 -21.49 -30.51 -19.02
N TYR A 290 -21.71 -29.20 -19.00
CA TYR A 290 -21.39 -28.29 -20.11
C TYR A 290 -19.88 -28.08 -20.29
N LEU A 291 -19.10 -28.14 -19.20
CA LEU A 291 -17.64 -28.05 -19.21
C LEU A 291 -16.98 -29.37 -19.63
N ASP A 292 -17.42 -30.51 -19.08
CA ASP A 292 -16.88 -31.84 -19.40
C ASP A 292 -17.09 -32.24 -20.87
N ASN A 293 -18.19 -31.80 -21.50
CA ASN A 293 -18.51 -32.14 -22.90
C ASN A 293 -17.78 -31.29 -23.96
N ARG A 294 -16.80 -30.46 -23.59
CA ARG A 294 -15.93 -29.77 -24.56
C ARG A 294 -14.51 -30.33 -24.53
N PRO A 295 -14.03 -31.00 -25.60
CA PRO A 295 -12.66 -31.47 -25.67
C PRO A 295 -11.70 -30.28 -25.82
N LEU A 296 -11.16 -29.80 -24.69
CA LEU A 296 -10.29 -28.63 -24.56
C LEU A 296 -8.85 -28.85 -25.12
N TYR A 297 -8.70 -29.76 -26.10
CA TYR A 297 -7.43 -30.18 -26.68
C TYR A 297 -7.53 -30.37 -28.21
N LYS A 298 -7.32 -29.27 -28.97
CA LYS A 298 -6.40 -29.19 -30.13
C LYS A 298 -6.53 -27.91 -30.95
N GLN A 299 -7.73 -27.31 -31.05
CA GLN A 299 -7.94 -26.15 -31.94
C GLN A 299 -7.75 -24.79 -31.27
N ASP A 300 -7.86 -24.71 -29.94
CA ASP A 300 -7.96 -23.42 -29.24
C ASP A 300 -6.60 -22.75 -28.92
N ILE A 301 -5.45 -23.34 -29.32
CA ILE A 301 -4.14 -22.67 -29.17
C ILE A 301 -4.05 -21.42 -30.05
N GLN A 302 -4.45 -21.50 -31.33
CA GLN A 302 -4.48 -20.32 -32.21
C GLN A 302 -5.52 -19.28 -31.73
N SER A 303 -6.60 -19.76 -31.11
CA SER A 303 -7.60 -18.94 -30.43
C SER A 303 -7.03 -18.27 -29.18
N ILE A 304 -6.17 -18.93 -28.40
CA ILE A 304 -5.42 -18.36 -27.27
C ILE A 304 -4.40 -17.31 -27.76
N ILE A 305 -3.73 -17.52 -28.89
CA ILE A 305 -2.85 -16.51 -29.54
C ILE A 305 -3.64 -15.29 -30.01
N ASN A 306 -4.77 -15.49 -30.67
CA ASN A 306 -5.67 -14.38 -31.05
C ASN A 306 -6.25 -13.71 -29.78
N ASN A 307 -6.55 -14.50 -28.76
CA ASN A 307 -6.89 -14.01 -27.43
C ASN A 307 -5.69 -13.49 -26.63
N PHE A 308 -4.45 -13.47 -27.15
CA PHE A 308 -3.40 -12.63 -26.58
C PHE A 308 -3.55 -11.17 -27.00
N PHE A 309 -4.23 -10.87 -28.11
CA PHE A 309 -4.77 -9.52 -28.33
C PHE A 309 -5.92 -9.22 -27.35
N THR A 310 -6.83 -10.17 -27.10
CA THR A 310 -7.90 -10.03 -26.10
C THR A 310 -7.34 -9.88 -24.68
N PHE A 311 -6.31 -10.63 -24.30
CA PHE A 311 -5.66 -10.59 -22.98
C PHE A 311 -4.80 -9.34 -22.82
N THR A 312 -4.07 -8.94 -23.86
CA THR A 312 -3.41 -7.61 -23.91
C THR A 312 -4.44 -6.49 -23.78
N THR A 313 -5.63 -6.65 -24.36
CA THR A 313 -6.72 -5.65 -24.28
C THR A 313 -7.39 -5.67 -22.90
N PHE A 314 -7.60 -6.83 -22.30
CA PHE A 314 -8.12 -7.03 -20.94
C PHE A 314 -7.17 -6.49 -19.86
N LEU A 315 -5.87 -6.76 -19.98
CA LEU A 315 -4.85 -6.17 -19.12
C LEU A 315 -4.72 -4.65 -19.37
N LYS A 316 -4.81 -4.16 -20.61
CA LYS A 316 -4.91 -2.70 -20.88
C LYS A 316 -6.19 -2.07 -20.32
N GLN A 317 -7.31 -2.80 -20.27
CA GLN A 317 -8.56 -2.35 -19.66
C GLN A 317 -8.50 -2.37 -18.12
N ARG A 318 -7.71 -3.28 -17.52
CA ARG A 318 -7.50 -3.35 -16.06
C ARG A 318 -6.40 -2.43 -15.55
N ALA A 319 -5.28 -2.29 -16.25
CA ALA A 319 -4.21 -1.34 -15.91
C ALA A 319 -4.70 0.12 -15.95
N LYS A 320 -5.73 0.41 -16.76
CA LYS A 320 -6.42 1.72 -16.81
C LYS A 320 -7.10 2.16 -15.49
N SER A 321 -7.27 1.31 -14.48
CA SER A 321 -8.19 1.58 -13.35
C SER A 321 -7.57 1.78 -11.97
N VAL A 322 -6.25 1.63 -11.77
CA VAL A 322 -5.63 1.77 -10.42
C VAL A 322 -4.29 2.53 -10.45
N ASP A 323 -4.34 3.79 -10.00
CA ASP A 323 -3.22 4.64 -9.53
C ASP A 323 -2.01 4.92 -10.44
N HIS A 324 -1.84 4.26 -11.59
CA HIS A 324 -0.73 4.52 -12.52
C HIS A 324 -1.21 5.32 -13.74
N LEU A 325 -0.46 6.38 -14.10
CA LEU A 325 -0.88 7.38 -15.08
C LEU A 325 -0.63 6.88 -16.50
N LEU A 326 -1.55 6.05 -17.00
CA LEU A 326 -1.67 5.73 -18.41
C LEU A 326 -2.16 6.98 -19.17
N LEU A 327 -1.23 7.88 -19.48
CA LEU A 327 -1.53 9.17 -20.13
C LEU A 327 -2.36 8.97 -21.40
N THR A 328 -3.31 9.87 -21.57
CA THR A 328 -4.18 10.00 -22.74
C THR A 328 -3.79 11.25 -23.55
N PRO A 329 -2.69 11.19 -24.32
CA PRO A 329 -2.20 12.35 -25.04
C PRO A 329 -3.11 12.73 -26.20
N HIS A 330 -3.43 14.02 -26.27
CA HIS A 330 -4.17 14.64 -27.37
C HIS A 330 -3.38 15.86 -27.87
N GLU A 331 -3.49 16.19 -29.14
CA GLU A 331 -2.96 17.45 -29.67
C GLU A 331 -3.88 18.60 -29.25
N ILE A 332 -3.30 19.70 -28.76
CA ILE A 332 -4.00 20.93 -28.40
C ILE A 332 -3.15 22.15 -28.83
N THR A 333 -3.79 23.27 -29.17
CA THR A 333 -3.05 24.52 -29.38
C THR A 333 -2.64 25.16 -28.04
N ILE A 334 -1.61 26.01 -28.06
CA ILE A 334 -1.21 26.75 -26.87
C ILE A 334 -2.34 27.65 -26.38
N ASP A 335 -3.02 28.37 -27.29
CA ASP A 335 -4.14 29.26 -26.95
C ASP A 335 -5.31 28.51 -26.30
N GLU A 336 -5.69 27.34 -26.84
CA GLU A 336 -6.76 26.53 -26.28
C GLU A 336 -6.39 25.93 -24.91
N LEU A 337 -5.13 25.52 -24.72
CA LEU A 337 -4.63 25.07 -23.42
C LEU A 337 -4.70 26.19 -22.36
N MET A 338 -4.40 27.44 -22.76
CA MET A 338 -4.48 28.62 -21.88
C MET A 338 -5.92 29.05 -21.60
N ALA A 339 -6.84 28.90 -22.56
CA ALA A 339 -8.27 29.07 -22.34
C ALA A 339 -8.81 28.04 -21.33
N ARG A 340 -8.51 26.74 -21.52
CA ARG A 340 -8.87 25.67 -20.58
C ARG A 340 -8.26 25.88 -19.18
N LEU A 341 -7.04 26.43 -19.09
CA LEU A 341 -6.41 26.81 -17.83
C LEU A 341 -7.17 27.95 -17.13
N THR A 342 -7.61 28.96 -17.88
CA THR A 342 -8.37 30.09 -17.34
C THR A 342 -9.69 29.61 -16.71
N SER A 343 -10.46 28.77 -17.42
CA SER A 343 -11.69 28.18 -16.87
C SER A 343 -11.45 27.23 -15.69
N ALA A 344 -10.31 26.54 -15.65
CA ALA A 344 -9.91 25.70 -14.51
C ALA A 344 -9.47 26.51 -13.27
N LEU A 345 -9.14 27.79 -13.43
CA LEU A 345 -8.85 28.73 -12.34
C LEU A 345 -10.16 29.41 -11.85
N GLU A 346 -11.02 29.83 -12.78
CA GLU A 346 -12.38 30.34 -12.51
C GLU A 346 -13.18 29.37 -11.63
N ALA A 347 -13.15 28.08 -11.94
CA ALA A 347 -13.84 27.03 -11.18
C ALA A 347 -13.27 26.75 -9.78
N LYS A 348 -12.16 27.39 -9.35
CA LYS A 348 -11.52 27.16 -8.05
C LYS A 348 -11.45 28.36 -7.13
N THR A 349 -11.28 29.57 -7.66
CA THR A 349 -10.96 30.77 -6.84
C THR A 349 -11.47 32.06 -7.45
N ALA A 350 -12.13 32.89 -6.65
CA ALA A 350 -12.38 34.29 -6.96
C ALA A 350 -11.67 35.19 -5.93
N PRO A 351 -11.01 36.29 -6.34
CA PRO A 351 -10.80 36.74 -7.72
C PRO A 351 -9.80 35.86 -8.49
N VAL A 352 -10.01 35.75 -9.80
CA VAL A 352 -9.19 34.91 -10.69
C VAL A 352 -7.89 35.64 -11.06
N PRO A 353 -6.71 34.99 -11.00
CA PRO A 353 -5.45 35.56 -11.53
C PRO A 353 -5.53 35.75 -13.04
N LYS A 354 -5.11 36.92 -13.54
CA LYS A 354 -5.08 37.19 -14.99
C LYS A 354 -3.81 36.64 -15.60
N LEU A 355 -3.94 35.89 -16.70
CA LEU A 355 -2.80 35.31 -17.40
C LEU A 355 -2.30 36.26 -18.50
N ILE A 356 -0.99 36.46 -18.60
CA ILE A 356 -0.33 37.10 -19.73
C ILE A 356 0.67 36.10 -20.32
N VAL A 357 0.40 35.63 -21.53
CA VAL A 357 1.26 34.71 -22.27
C VAL A 357 2.18 35.50 -23.19
N GLU A 358 3.48 35.19 -23.15
CA GLU A 358 4.50 35.81 -24.00
C GLU A 358 5.32 34.73 -24.70
N ILE A 359 5.11 34.57 -26.00
CA ILE A 359 5.98 33.73 -26.84
C ILE A 359 7.27 34.52 -27.08
N LYS A 360 8.41 33.99 -26.61
CA LYS A 360 9.71 34.66 -26.67
C LYS A 360 10.58 34.27 -27.88
N ASP A 361 10.15 33.27 -28.63
CA ASP A 361 10.87 32.70 -29.76
C ASP A 361 9.84 32.28 -30.83
N SER A 362 10.03 32.72 -32.07
CA SER A 362 9.13 32.44 -33.20
C SER A 362 9.13 30.97 -33.64
N THR A 363 10.10 30.17 -33.16
CA THR A 363 10.16 28.72 -33.40
C THR A 363 9.34 27.89 -32.41
N VAL A 364 8.70 28.51 -31.41
CA VAL A 364 7.83 27.82 -30.45
C VAL A 364 6.64 27.21 -31.18
N SER A 365 6.48 25.89 -31.08
CA SER A 365 5.32 25.19 -31.64
C SER A 365 4.02 25.71 -31.01
N ASN A 366 3.10 26.21 -31.84
CA ASN A 366 1.75 26.58 -31.41
C ASN A 366 0.87 25.36 -31.05
N LYS A 367 1.41 24.14 -31.16
CA LYS A 367 0.74 22.89 -30.80
C LYS A 367 1.61 22.07 -29.83
N ILE A 368 0.95 21.41 -28.89
CA ILE A 368 1.55 20.43 -27.99
C ILE A 368 0.68 19.17 -27.93
N THR A 369 1.29 18.00 -27.98
CA THR A 369 0.60 16.71 -27.78
C THR A 369 0.89 16.19 -26.38
N CYS A 370 -0.10 16.32 -25.48
CA CYS A 370 0.01 16.01 -24.05
C CYS A 370 -1.32 15.52 -23.47
N ASP A 371 -1.30 14.94 -22.26
CA ASP A 371 -2.54 14.69 -21.52
C ASP A 371 -3.01 16.00 -20.86
N ILE A 372 -3.98 16.64 -21.51
CA ILE A 372 -4.49 17.98 -21.16
C ILE A 372 -4.90 18.05 -19.68
N ASN A 373 -5.56 17.01 -19.16
CA ASN A 373 -6.06 17.00 -17.78
C ASN A 373 -4.90 16.98 -16.77
N HIS A 374 -3.87 16.16 -17.00
CA HIS A 374 -2.70 16.09 -16.12
C HIS A 374 -1.81 17.35 -16.23
N ILE A 375 -1.73 17.98 -17.40
CA ILE A 375 -1.05 19.28 -17.56
C ILE A 375 -1.81 20.40 -16.84
N LEU A 376 -3.15 20.43 -16.88
CA LEU A 376 -3.97 21.36 -16.09
C LEU A 376 -3.83 21.11 -14.57
N GLN A 377 -3.75 19.85 -14.13
CA GLN A 377 -3.46 19.52 -12.73
C GLN A 377 -2.10 20.04 -12.24
N ALA A 378 -1.12 20.21 -13.13
CA ALA A 378 0.13 20.91 -12.82
C ALA A 378 -0.02 22.43 -12.88
N LEU A 379 -0.55 22.97 -13.97
CA LEU A 379 -0.60 24.42 -14.23
C LEU A 379 -1.42 25.19 -13.18
N VAL A 380 -2.61 24.70 -12.81
CA VAL A 380 -3.51 25.38 -11.87
C VAL A 380 -2.84 25.70 -10.52
N PRO A 381 -2.27 24.72 -9.77
CA PRO A 381 -1.57 25.04 -8.52
C PRO A 381 -0.30 25.87 -8.73
N ILE A 382 0.39 25.80 -9.87
CA ILE A 382 1.56 26.66 -10.15
C ILE A 382 1.11 28.13 -10.27
N VAL A 383 0.05 28.41 -11.03
CA VAL A 383 -0.50 29.77 -11.19
C VAL A 383 -0.99 30.30 -9.84
N LEU A 384 -1.80 29.53 -9.11
CA LEU A 384 -2.35 29.94 -7.81
C LEU A 384 -1.26 30.18 -6.76
N ARG A 385 -0.16 29.40 -6.79
CA ARG A 385 1.04 29.60 -5.95
C ARG A 385 1.88 30.81 -6.37
N THR A 386 1.85 31.17 -7.65
CA THR A 386 2.62 32.31 -8.19
C THR A 386 1.90 33.61 -7.89
N ALA A 387 0.58 33.66 -8.00
CA ALA A 387 -0.26 34.75 -7.52
C ALA A 387 -0.11 34.97 -6.00
N ASN A 388 -0.40 36.18 -5.54
CA ASN A 388 -0.30 36.61 -4.16
C ASN A 388 -1.69 36.72 -3.52
N PRO A 389 -2.04 35.91 -2.51
CA PRO A 389 -3.38 35.93 -1.91
C PRO A 389 -3.72 37.23 -1.15
N SER A 390 -2.77 38.17 -0.97
CA SER A 390 -3.00 39.45 -0.28
C SER A 390 -3.37 40.64 -1.17
N VAL A 391 -3.51 40.46 -2.50
CA VAL A 391 -3.83 41.57 -3.43
C VAL A 391 -5.29 41.51 -3.86
N ALA A 392 -6.10 42.46 -3.38
CA ALA A 392 -7.56 42.51 -3.58
C ALA A 392 -8.04 42.87 -5.01
N LYS A 393 -7.13 42.95 -5.99
CA LYS A 393 -7.43 43.10 -7.43
C LYS A 393 -6.60 42.07 -8.19
N GLY A 394 -7.26 41.25 -9.00
CA GLY A 394 -6.68 40.02 -9.59
C GLY A 394 -5.29 40.23 -10.21
N GLU A 395 -4.28 39.60 -9.61
CA GLU A 395 -2.88 39.77 -10.00
C GLU A 395 -2.59 39.13 -11.37
N PHE A 396 -1.64 39.75 -12.08
CA PHE A 396 -1.17 39.26 -13.37
C PHE A 396 -0.03 38.25 -13.22
N VAL A 397 -0.30 36.99 -13.57
CA VAL A 397 0.69 35.92 -13.69
C VAL A 397 1.19 35.89 -15.13
N LYS A 398 2.50 35.95 -15.30
CA LYS A 398 3.16 35.94 -16.62
C LYS A 398 3.64 34.52 -16.94
N ILE A 399 3.35 34.07 -18.15
CA ILE A 399 3.77 32.78 -18.69
C ILE A 399 4.63 33.06 -19.93
N GLN A 400 5.92 32.75 -19.87
CA GLN A 400 6.85 32.92 -21.00
C GLN A 400 7.15 31.57 -21.64
N LEU A 401 7.07 31.51 -22.97
CA LEU A 401 7.26 30.29 -23.76
C LEU A 401 8.51 30.41 -24.63
N HIS A 402 9.38 29.40 -24.55
CA HIS A 402 10.65 29.34 -25.27
C HIS A 402 10.87 27.95 -25.88
N THR A 403 11.53 27.89 -27.03
CA THR A 403 11.96 26.62 -27.64
C THR A 403 13.17 26.06 -26.89
N THR A 404 13.18 24.73 -26.68
CA THR A 404 14.33 24.00 -26.14
C THR A 404 14.24 22.53 -26.56
N TYR A 405 15.12 21.68 -26.04
CA TYR A 405 15.11 20.24 -26.28
C TYR A 405 15.18 19.47 -24.97
N LEU A 406 14.49 18.32 -24.90
CA LEU A 406 14.67 17.33 -23.84
C LEU A 406 15.62 16.24 -24.33
N LYS A 407 16.65 15.95 -23.52
CA LYS A 407 17.66 14.91 -23.78
C LYS A 407 17.58 13.79 -22.76
N TYR A 408 17.75 12.56 -23.23
CA TYR A 408 17.82 11.36 -22.38
C TYR A 408 18.96 10.45 -22.86
N ARG A 409 19.80 10.01 -21.92
CA ARG A 409 20.92 9.10 -22.17
C ARG A 409 20.42 7.65 -22.23
N GLN A 410 20.84 6.89 -23.23
CA GLN A 410 20.68 5.43 -23.25
C GLN A 410 21.97 4.77 -22.74
N LYS A 411 21.87 3.98 -21.68
CA LYS A 411 22.99 3.21 -21.10
C LYS A 411 23.22 1.95 -21.94
N HIS A 412 23.88 2.09 -23.08
CA HIS A 412 24.21 0.94 -23.93
C HIS A 412 25.32 0.09 -23.29
N LYS A 413 25.32 -1.21 -23.59
CA LYS A 413 26.02 -2.25 -22.80
C LYS A 413 27.35 -2.73 -23.40
N GLN A 414 27.76 -2.18 -24.55
CA GLN A 414 29.04 -2.51 -25.18
C GLN A 414 30.20 -1.76 -24.50
N LYS A 415 31.36 -2.43 -24.36
CA LYS A 415 32.49 -1.94 -23.54
C LYS A 415 33.21 -0.69 -24.06
N ASP A 416 32.89 -0.21 -25.27
CA ASP A 416 33.53 0.95 -25.88
C ASP A 416 32.55 2.09 -26.24
N LYS A 417 32.77 3.23 -25.59
CA LYS A 417 32.68 4.61 -26.13
C LYS A 417 31.56 4.89 -27.16
N ASN A 418 30.31 4.95 -26.69
CA ASN A 418 29.51 6.18 -26.68
C ASN A 418 28.09 5.94 -26.13
N TYR A 419 27.57 6.89 -25.35
CA TYR A 419 26.15 6.88 -24.95
C TYR A 419 25.28 7.36 -26.12
N SER A 420 24.28 6.57 -26.51
CA SER A 420 23.28 7.03 -27.48
C SER A 420 22.35 8.03 -26.79
N GLU A 421 22.28 9.26 -27.28
CA GLU A 421 21.36 10.27 -26.78
C GLU A 421 20.07 10.30 -27.61
N MET A 422 18.92 10.35 -26.94
CA MET A 422 17.65 10.67 -27.57
C MET A 422 17.31 12.13 -27.28
N THR A 423 17.16 12.93 -28.34
CA THR A 423 16.83 14.37 -28.26
C THR A 423 15.45 14.59 -28.86
N PHE A 424 14.59 15.34 -28.16
CA PHE A 424 13.22 15.65 -28.58
C PHE A 424 12.93 17.15 -28.48
N PRO A 425 12.17 17.75 -29.40
CA PRO A 425 11.75 19.15 -29.29
C PRO A 425 10.85 19.34 -28.07
N ALA A 426 11.02 20.47 -27.39
CA ALA A 426 10.32 20.78 -26.14
C ALA A 426 10.03 22.27 -25.99
N ILE A 427 9.02 22.58 -25.19
CA ILE A 427 8.62 23.95 -24.83
C ILE A 427 9.02 24.18 -23.38
N ALA A 428 9.90 25.15 -23.15
CA ALA A 428 10.21 25.67 -21.83
C ALA A 428 9.17 26.73 -21.45
N ILE A 429 8.56 26.55 -20.28
CA ILE A 429 7.44 27.34 -19.77
C ILE A 429 7.89 27.94 -18.44
N VAL A 430 8.12 29.25 -18.42
CA VAL A 430 8.47 30.01 -17.22
C VAL A 430 7.23 30.71 -16.69
N ILE A 431 6.90 30.47 -15.44
CA ILE A 431 5.73 31.08 -14.76
C ILE A 431 6.24 31.99 -13.65
N SER A 432 5.91 33.28 -13.74
CA SER A 432 6.37 34.35 -12.85
C SER A 432 5.25 35.37 -12.57
N ARG A 433 5.53 36.36 -11.72
CA ARG A 433 4.65 37.54 -11.58
C ARG A 433 5.00 38.53 -12.67
N LEU A 434 4.04 39.35 -13.11
CA LEU A 434 4.25 40.34 -14.18
C LEU A 434 5.48 41.24 -13.95
N HIS A 435 5.73 41.64 -12.70
CA HIS A 435 6.85 42.52 -12.32
C HIS A 435 8.08 41.79 -11.78
N THR A 436 8.26 40.49 -12.05
CA THR A 436 9.50 39.79 -11.66
C THR A 436 10.71 40.32 -12.46
N PRO A 437 11.79 40.80 -11.82
CA PRO A 437 12.98 41.28 -12.52
C PRO A 437 13.64 40.19 -13.38
N LEU A 438 14.18 40.61 -14.54
CA LEU A 438 14.91 39.73 -15.48
C LEU A 438 16.04 38.94 -14.80
N THR A 439 16.73 39.53 -13.81
CA THR A 439 17.80 38.92 -13.02
C THR A 439 17.36 37.77 -12.11
N ILE A 440 16.05 37.58 -11.90
CA ILE A 440 15.47 36.51 -11.08
C ILE A 440 14.82 35.42 -11.96
N LEU A 441 14.67 35.66 -13.27
CA LEU A 441 14.18 34.66 -14.21
C LEU A 441 15.21 33.53 -14.38
N PRO A 442 14.77 32.26 -14.52
CA PRO A 442 15.66 31.15 -14.80
C PRO A 442 16.22 31.27 -16.22
N GLN A 443 17.55 31.24 -16.36
CA GLN A 443 18.20 31.11 -17.66
C GLN A 443 17.69 29.85 -18.38
N ILE A 444 17.29 30.02 -19.64
CA ILE A 444 16.83 28.93 -20.51
C ILE A 444 18.05 28.23 -21.11
N LYS A 445 18.15 26.92 -20.91
CA LYS A 445 19.18 26.09 -21.51
C LYS A 445 18.76 25.70 -22.92
N GLY A 446 19.72 25.55 -23.83
CA GLY A 446 19.47 25.01 -25.18
C GLY A 446 18.95 23.56 -25.16
N HIS A 447 19.23 22.81 -24.10
CA HIS A 447 18.59 21.53 -23.81
C HIS A 447 18.54 21.27 -22.29
N TYR A 448 17.67 20.34 -21.89
CA TYR A 448 17.53 19.85 -20.52
C TYR A 448 17.70 18.34 -20.49
N GLU A 449 18.55 17.84 -19.60
CA GLU A 449 18.73 16.42 -19.36
C GLU A 449 17.97 15.96 -18.11
N ASP A 450 17.29 14.82 -18.22
CA ASP A 450 16.67 14.08 -17.12
C ASP A 450 15.58 14.87 -16.34
N ILE A 451 14.80 14.15 -15.52
CA ILE A 451 13.68 14.70 -14.77
C ILE A 451 14.18 15.27 -13.44
N THR A 452 13.91 16.56 -13.24
CA THR A 452 14.09 17.40 -12.02
C THR A 452 15.52 17.70 -11.54
N GLU A 453 16.01 18.91 -11.84
CA GLU A 453 16.89 19.65 -10.90
C GLU A 453 16.05 20.01 -9.65
N GLY A 454 16.02 19.13 -8.66
CA GLY A 454 15.15 19.33 -7.49
C GLY A 454 15.44 18.50 -6.25
N ARG A 455 16.13 17.35 -6.37
CA ARG A 455 16.67 16.56 -5.24
C ARG A 455 17.76 15.61 -5.73
N GLU A 456 18.98 15.81 -5.26
CA GLU A 456 19.79 14.65 -4.87
C GLU A 456 19.04 13.95 -3.72
N LEU A 457 18.93 12.62 -3.75
CA LEU A 457 18.30 11.83 -2.68
C LEU A 457 19.25 11.65 -1.48
N LYS A 458 19.78 12.77 -0.94
CA LYS A 458 20.52 12.79 0.31
C LYS A 458 19.55 12.56 1.47
N TRP A 459 19.46 11.31 1.91
CA TRP A 459 18.51 10.74 2.90
C TRP A 459 18.52 11.39 4.29
N HIS A 460 19.39 12.37 4.55
CA HIS A 460 19.52 13.04 5.84
C HIS A 460 19.48 14.56 5.68
N ASN A 461 18.31 15.16 5.91
CA ASN A 461 18.18 16.47 6.54
C ASN A 461 16.77 16.69 7.09
N ASN A 462 16.67 17.41 8.21
CA ASN A 462 15.48 17.43 9.06
C ASN A 462 14.29 18.14 8.41
N GLN A 463 13.11 17.50 8.44
CA GLN A 463 11.83 18.10 8.03
C GLN A 463 11.04 18.58 9.25
N LYS A 464 10.79 19.89 9.36
CA LYS A 464 9.77 20.45 10.27
C LYS A 464 8.76 21.43 9.61
N ASP A 465 9.04 21.98 8.41
CA ASP A 465 8.29 23.12 7.86
C ASP A 465 7.70 22.93 6.45
N ILE A 466 7.18 21.75 6.07
CA ILE A 466 6.84 21.46 4.64
C ILE A 466 5.52 20.68 4.38
N GLU A 467 4.56 20.57 5.31
CA GLU A 467 3.40 19.67 5.11
C GLU A 467 2.49 20.02 3.92
N ARG A 468 1.89 21.23 3.85
CA ARG A 468 1.06 21.61 2.69
C ARG A 468 1.86 21.71 1.39
N ILE A 469 3.08 22.25 1.45
CA ILE A 469 3.96 22.43 0.29
C ILE A 469 4.32 21.08 -0.34
N HIS A 470 4.39 19.99 0.43
CA HIS A 470 4.70 18.66 -0.09
C HIS A 470 3.63 18.09 -1.02
N ILE A 471 2.33 18.33 -0.78
CA ILE A 471 1.25 17.72 -1.56
C ILE A 471 1.16 18.32 -2.96
N GLU A 472 1.06 19.65 -3.05
CA GLU A 472 1.02 20.38 -4.33
C GLU A 472 2.28 20.11 -5.16
N LYS A 473 3.46 20.19 -4.52
CA LYS A 473 4.74 19.90 -5.17
C LYS A 473 4.76 18.48 -5.75
N ARG A 474 4.29 17.47 -5.01
CA ARG A 474 4.25 16.08 -5.47
C ARG A 474 3.30 15.86 -6.65
N ILE A 475 2.17 16.57 -6.70
CA ILE A 475 1.24 16.52 -7.85
C ILE A 475 1.89 17.13 -9.11
N ILE A 476 2.54 18.29 -8.96
CA ILE A 476 3.24 18.98 -10.06
C ILE A 476 4.41 18.11 -10.55
N GLU A 477 5.29 17.66 -9.65
CA GLU A 477 6.41 16.75 -9.98
C GLU A 477 5.91 15.49 -10.69
N ARG A 478 4.84 14.83 -10.20
CA ARG A 478 4.28 13.63 -10.83
C ARG A 478 3.74 13.90 -12.24
N SER A 479 3.03 14.99 -12.44
CA SER A 479 2.39 15.32 -13.72
C SER A 479 3.41 15.67 -14.81
N ILE A 480 4.44 16.44 -14.47
CA ILE A 480 5.53 16.78 -15.40
C ILE A 480 6.40 15.53 -15.69
N ARG A 481 6.71 14.73 -14.66
CA ARG A 481 7.48 13.48 -14.77
C ARG A 481 6.82 12.41 -15.63
N ALA A 482 5.49 12.25 -15.53
CA ALA A 482 4.74 11.35 -16.41
C ALA A 482 4.81 11.79 -17.89
N HIS A 483 4.95 13.09 -18.14
CA HIS A 483 5.21 13.65 -19.48
C HIS A 483 6.69 13.61 -19.88
N TYR A 484 7.55 12.87 -19.16
CA TYR A 484 9.01 12.84 -19.32
C TYR A 484 9.68 14.22 -19.16
N GLY A 485 8.95 15.24 -18.71
CA GLY A 485 9.38 16.62 -18.69
C GLY A 485 10.33 16.94 -17.54
N TYR A 486 11.04 18.05 -17.69
CA TYR A 486 11.92 18.61 -16.65
C TYR A 486 11.17 19.68 -15.84
N LEU A 487 11.49 19.79 -14.55
CA LEU A 487 10.91 20.78 -13.64
C LEU A 487 11.98 21.32 -12.69
N ARG A 488 12.06 22.66 -12.58
CA ARG A 488 12.89 23.38 -11.61
C ARG A 488 11.96 24.08 -10.61
N PHE A 489 11.65 23.40 -9.52
CA PHE A 489 10.70 23.88 -8.52
C PHE A 489 11.35 24.91 -7.57
N PRO A 490 10.81 26.14 -7.44
CA PRO A 490 11.44 27.19 -6.64
C PRO A 490 11.30 26.98 -5.14
N PHE A 491 12.41 27.17 -4.41
CA PHE A 491 12.48 27.14 -2.94
C PHE A 491 11.62 28.22 -2.25
N SER A 492 11.20 29.27 -2.95
CA SER A 492 10.38 30.37 -2.44
C SER A 492 9.27 30.71 -3.43
N GLN A 493 8.07 31.03 -2.93
CA GLN A 493 6.95 31.52 -3.75
C GLN A 493 7.27 32.81 -4.54
N LYS A 494 8.31 33.56 -4.14
CA LYS A 494 8.75 34.79 -4.83
C LYS A 494 9.68 34.53 -6.02
N ARG A 495 10.13 33.28 -6.27
CA ARG A 495 10.96 32.93 -7.44
C ARG A 495 10.10 32.24 -8.51
N PRO A 496 10.34 32.52 -9.81
CA PRO A 496 9.65 31.85 -10.90
C PRO A 496 9.80 30.33 -10.86
N MET A 497 8.81 29.63 -11.41
CA MET A 497 8.93 28.22 -11.74
C MET A 497 9.29 28.06 -13.22
N LEU A 498 10.15 27.09 -13.53
CA LEU A 498 10.43 26.64 -14.89
C LEU A 498 10.03 25.17 -15.00
N MET A 499 9.23 24.85 -16.00
CA MET A 499 8.99 23.48 -16.45
C MET A 499 9.24 23.36 -17.94
N VAL A 500 9.59 22.17 -18.41
CA VAL A 500 9.91 21.89 -19.81
C VAL A 500 9.16 20.63 -20.21
N LEU A 501 8.27 20.74 -21.19
CA LEU A 501 7.44 19.65 -21.69
C LEU A 501 7.84 19.31 -23.12
N PRO A 502 7.86 18.03 -23.52
CA PRO A 502 8.09 17.67 -24.92
C PRO A 502 6.93 18.19 -25.78
N SER A 503 7.23 18.69 -26.97
CA SER A 503 6.20 19.17 -27.91
C SER A 503 5.24 18.05 -28.33
N ASN A 504 5.69 16.79 -28.22
CA ASN A 504 4.84 15.61 -28.34
C ASN A 504 5.28 14.51 -27.36
N VAL A 505 4.47 14.22 -26.35
CA VAL A 505 4.77 13.17 -25.35
C VAL A 505 4.67 11.75 -25.92
N ALA A 506 3.85 11.55 -26.96
CA ALA A 506 3.69 10.25 -27.58
C ALA A 506 4.96 9.83 -28.33
N THR A 507 5.62 10.75 -29.06
CA THR A 507 6.90 10.43 -29.73
C THR A 507 8.03 10.14 -28.74
N VAL A 508 8.07 10.81 -27.58
CA VAL A 508 9.01 10.47 -26.49
C VAL A 508 8.71 9.06 -25.96
N ARG A 509 7.47 8.81 -25.51
CA ARG A 509 7.03 7.51 -24.98
C ARG A 509 7.32 6.38 -25.97
N ASP A 510 7.00 6.59 -27.24
CA ASP A 510 7.10 5.53 -28.24
C ASP A 510 8.58 5.29 -28.60
N ALA A 511 9.41 6.33 -28.77
CA ALA A 511 10.85 6.17 -28.97
C ALA A 511 11.58 5.47 -27.79
N MET A 512 11.11 5.67 -26.56
CA MET A 512 11.61 4.97 -25.36
C MET A 512 11.32 3.45 -25.39
N ILE A 513 10.43 2.97 -26.26
CA ILE A 513 10.00 1.57 -26.34
C ILE A 513 10.21 0.94 -27.74
N THR A 514 10.21 1.70 -28.83
CA THR A 514 10.30 1.16 -30.20
C THR A 514 11.70 0.73 -30.61
N LYS A 515 12.77 1.24 -29.97
CA LYS A 515 14.12 0.68 -30.14
C LYS A 515 14.25 -0.75 -29.60
N ILE A 516 13.30 -1.21 -28.79
CA ILE A 516 13.29 -2.54 -28.18
C ILE A 516 12.65 -3.55 -29.14
N LEU A 517 13.32 -3.81 -30.26
CA LEU A 517 12.87 -4.81 -31.23
C LEU A 517 13.20 -6.22 -30.72
N PRO A 518 12.23 -7.16 -30.64
CA PRO A 518 12.55 -8.55 -30.34
C PRO A 518 13.34 -9.15 -31.52
N ILE A 519 14.46 -9.81 -31.21
CA ILE A 519 15.21 -10.57 -32.21
C ILE A 519 14.34 -11.77 -32.60
N ASN A 520 14.02 -11.88 -33.90
CA ASN A 520 13.25 -12.99 -34.47
C ASN A 520 14.11 -14.26 -34.58
N VAL A 521 14.49 -14.82 -33.42
CA VAL A 521 14.89 -16.22 -33.33
C VAL A 521 13.66 -17.06 -33.64
N PRO A 522 13.75 -18.11 -34.49
CA PRO A 522 12.62 -19.01 -34.71
C PRO A 522 12.25 -19.70 -33.38
N VAL A 523 10.98 -19.60 -33.01
CA VAL A 523 10.39 -20.23 -31.83
C VAL A 523 9.22 -21.07 -32.30
N THR A 524 9.15 -22.33 -31.85
CA THR A 524 8.07 -23.23 -32.23
C THR A 524 6.80 -22.88 -31.46
N GLN A 525 5.62 -23.18 -32.03
CA GLN A 525 4.35 -22.91 -31.36
C GLN A 525 4.27 -23.63 -30.01
N GLN A 526 4.73 -24.88 -29.95
CA GLN A 526 4.79 -25.69 -28.74
C GLN A 526 5.57 -25.01 -27.59
N GLU A 527 6.67 -24.30 -27.89
CA GLU A 527 7.44 -23.56 -26.88
C GLU A 527 6.71 -22.29 -26.42
N VAL A 528 5.96 -21.63 -27.30
CA VAL A 528 5.07 -20.52 -26.91
C VAL A 528 3.99 -21.02 -25.95
N ASP A 529 3.40 -22.18 -26.23
CA ASP A 529 2.33 -22.77 -25.43
C ASP A 529 2.84 -23.22 -24.05
N GLN A 530 3.91 -24.02 -24.01
CA GLN A 530 4.53 -24.51 -22.78
C GLN A 530 5.04 -23.37 -21.90
N SER A 531 5.71 -22.37 -22.49
CA SER A 531 6.15 -21.20 -21.73
C SER A 531 4.98 -20.38 -21.21
N MET A 532 3.85 -20.33 -21.93
CA MET A 532 2.68 -19.59 -21.46
C MET A 532 1.95 -20.30 -20.31
N GLU A 533 1.90 -21.64 -20.30
CA GLU A 533 1.40 -22.40 -19.15
C GLU A 533 2.22 -22.08 -17.89
N VAL A 534 3.56 -22.15 -18.00
CA VAL A 534 4.50 -21.78 -16.92
C VAL A 534 4.28 -20.33 -16.48
N PHE A 535 4.17 -19.39 -17.42
CA PHE A 535 3.92 -17.98 -17.14
C PHE A 535 2.63 -17.76 -16.34
N MET A 536 1.52 -18.36 -16.78
CA MET A 536 0.22 -18.23 -16.11
C MET A 536 0.21 -18.88 -14.72
N LYS A 537 0.92 -20.00 -14.55
CA LYS A 537 1.11 -20.67 -13.26
C LYS A 537 1.90 -19.78 -12.28
N SER A 538 3.06 -19.27 -12.69
CA SER A 538 3.87 -18.37 -11.85
C SER A 538 3.18 -17.03 -11.58
N TYR A 539 2.42 -16.48 -12.53
CA TYR A 539 1.60 -15.27 -12.33
C TYR A 539 0.52 -15.47 -11.27
N ASN A 540 -0.25 -16.56 -11.36
CA ASN A 540 -1.29 -16.86 -10.38
C ASN A 540 -0.70 -17.09 -8.99
N HIS A 541 0.41 -17.81 -8.89
CA HIS A 541 1.07 -18.06 -7.60
C HIS A 541 1.72 -16.78 -7.02
N LEU A 542 2.35 -15.94 -7.85
CA LEU A 542 2.89 -14.64 -7.43
C LEU A 542 1.80 -13.74 -6.80
N LEU A 543 0.59 -13.76 -7.35
CA LEU A 543 -0.57 -13.03 -6.81
C LEU A 543 -1.20 -13.68 -5.57
N GLU A 544 -0.97 -14.98 -5.35
CA GLU A 544 -1.41 -15.71 -4.16
C GLU A 544 -0.48 -15.44 -2.96
N ILE A 545 0.84 -15.45 -3.20
CA ILE A 545 1.82 -15.41 -2.11
C ILE A 545 2.23 -14.01 -1.66
N SER A 546 1.97 -12.95 -2.44
CA SER A 546 2.48 -11.60 -2.19
C SER A 546 1.41 -10.54 -1.90
N GLU A 547 1.78 -9.48 -1.17
CA GLU A 547 0.95 -8.28 -0.98
C GLU A 547 1.08 -7.27 -2.14
N ALA A 548 1.60 -7.71 -3.29
CA ALA A 548 1.78 -6.85 -4.46
C ALA A 548 0.45 -6.49 -5.13
N ARG A 549 0.30 -5.21 -5.49
CA ARG A 549 -0.93 -4.70 -6.11
C ARG A 549 -1.04 -5.27 -7.52
N LYS A 550 -1.99 -6.20 -7.72
CA LYS A 550 -2.23 -6.89 -9.00
C LYS A 550 -2.14 -5.98 -10.23
N ALA A 551 -2.80 -4.81 -10.22
CA ALA A 551 -2.79 -3.89 -11.36
C ALA A 551 -1.39 -3.42 -11.80
N VAL A 552 -0.44 -3.33 -10.85
CA VAL A 552 0.96 -2.95 -11.11
C VAL A 552 1.74 -4.13 -11.69
N ILE A 553 1.49 -5.36 -11.22
CA ILE A 553 2.03 -6.58 -11.84
C ILE A 553 1.48 -6.74 -13.26
N ASP A 554 0.17 -6.56 -13.45
CA ASP A 554 -0.51 -6.60 -14.76
C ASP A 554 0.11 -5.57 -15.75
N GLU A 555 0.40 -4.35 -15.29
CA GLU A 555 1.07 -3.31 -16.08
C GLU A 555 2.54 -3.66 -16.41
N ILE A 556 3.32 -4.06 -15.40
CA ILE A 556 4.75 -4.39 -15.59
C ILE A 556 4.86 -5.59 -16.53
N LEU A 557 4.06 -6.65 -16.38
CA LEU A 557 4.13 -7.82 -17.24
C LEU A 557 3.72 -7.53 -18.70
N LEU A 558 2.82 -6.57 -18.94
CA LEU A 558 2.57 -6.05 -20.29
C LEU A 558 3.82 -5.38 -20.89
N LEU A 559 4.53 -4.58 -20.10
CA LEU A 559 5.80 -3.96 -20.50
C LEU A 559 6.86 -5.04 -20.75
N THR A 560 7.00 -6.01 -19.84
CA THR A 560 7.90 -7.16 -19.94
C THR A 560 7.72 -7.93 -21.25
N ARG A 561 6.47 -8.27 -21.61
CA ARG A 561 6.18 -8.97 -22.88
C ARG A 561 6.40 -8.08 -24.10
N ARG A 562 6.11 -6.78 -24.03
CA ARG A 562 6.39 -5.82 -25.12
C ARG A 562 7.89 -5.64 -25.38
N CYS A 563 8.72 -5.67 -24.33
CA CYS A 563 10.15 -5.40 -24.42
C CYS A 563 10.98 -6.67 -24.74
N TYR A 564 10.60 -7.85 -24.24
CA TYR A 564 11.34 -9.08 -24.55
C TYR A 564 10.86 -9.79 -25.82
N GLY A 565 9.56 -9.72 -26.13
CA GLY A 565 8.95 -10.63 -27.10
C GLY A 565 9.26 -12.09 -26.72
N PHE A 566 9.99 -12.79 -27.59
CA PHE A 566 10.47 -14.16 -27.38
C PHE A 566 12.00 -14.27 -27.28
N ARG A 567 12.71 -13.20 -26.89
CA ARG A 567 14.15 -13.26 -26.62
C ARG A 567 14.46 -14.17 -25.43
N ARG A 568 15.53 -14.97 -25.55
CA ARG A 568 16.01 -15.90 -24.51
C ARG A 568 17.15 -15.31 -23.68
N HIS A 569 17.30 -15.83 -22.46
CA HIS A 569 18.49 -15.71 -21.64
C HIS A 569 19.52 -16.80 -22.00
N LEU A 570 20.74 -16.70 -21.47
CA LEU A 570 21.79 -17.71 -21.62
C LEU A 570 21.39 -19.06 -20.99
N SER A 571 20.50 -19.05 -19.99
CA SER A 571 19.85 -20.25 -19.42
C SER A 571 18.73 -20.87 -20.29
N GLY A 572 18.65 -20.50 -21.57
CA GLY A 572 17.71 -21.03 -22.57
C GLY A 572 16.24 -20.59 -22.40
N GLN A 573 15.87 -20.13 -21.21
CA GLN A 573 14.54 -19.61 -20.86
C GLN A 573 14.23 -18.29 -21.57
N PHE A 574 12.96 -18.04 -21.91
CA PHE A 574 12.55 -16.72 -22.38
C PHE A 574 12.68 -15.69 -21.25
N LEU A 575 13.13 -14.47 -21.59
CA LEU A 575 13.38 -13.42 -20.59
C LEU A 575 12.11 -13.03 -19.78
N TYR A 576 10.91 -13.18 -20.36
CA TYR A 576 9.66 -12.94 -19.63
C TYR A 576 9.31 -14.06 -18.63
N ILE A 577 9.81 -15.28 -18.84
CA ILE A 577 9.72 -16.40 -17.89
C ILE A 577 10.76 -16.25 -16.79
N ARG A 578 12.00 -15.85 -17.14
CA ARG A 578 13.05 -15.50 -16.16
C ARG A 578 12.58 -14.41 -15.20
N ALA A 579 12.08 -13.28 -15.73
CA ALA A 579 11.65 -12.15 -14.91
C ALA A 579 10.53 -12.53 -13.92
N ILE A 580 9.49 -13.26 -14.36
CA ILE A 580 8.40 -13.66 -13.45
C ILE A 580 8.83 -14.76 -12.47
N GLY A 581 9.73 -15.66 -12.86
CA GLY A 581 10.30 -16.68 -11.98
C GLY A 581 11.20 -16.10 -10.88
N ILE A 582 12.05 -15.12 -11.22
CA ILE A 582 12.85 -14.38 -10.22
C ILE A 582 11.91 -13.60 -9.27
N ALA A 583 10.90 -12.93 -9.80
CA ALA A 583 9.91 -12.22 -8.98
C ALA A 583 9.11 -13.15 -8.06
N GLN A 584 8.83 -14.38 -8.48
CA GLN A 584 8.23 -15.42 -7.64
C GLN A 584 9.16 -15.81 -6.48
N LEU A 585 10.45 -16.08 -6.74
CA LEU A 585 11.43 -16.38 -5.67
C LEU A 585 11.59 -15.21 -4.69
N VAL A 586 11.64 -13.97 -5.19
CA VAL A 586 11.69 -12.76 -4.35
C VAL A 586 10.41 -12.62 -3.51
N ALA A 587 9.25 -13.03 -4.02
CA ALA A 587 8.00 -13.04 -3.28
C ALA A 587 7.92 -14.18 -2.24
N GLU A 588 8.43 -15.37 -2.55
CA GLU A 588 8.59 -16.48 -1.60
C GLU A 588 9.43 -16.05 -0.38
N TRP A 589 10.44 -15.19 -0.59
CA TRP A 589 11.34 -14.71 0.46
C TRP A 589 10.86 -13.41 1.14
N ILE A 590 10.16 -12.52 0.42
CA ILE A 590 9.83 -11.15 0.88
C ILE A 590 8.38 -10.72 0.55
N ARG A 591 7.40 -11.65 0.61
CA ARG A 591 5.98 -11.39 0.29
C ARG A 591 5.33 -10.11 0.83
N PHE A 592 5.75 -9.64 2.01
CA PHE A 592 5.15 -8.49 2.72
C PHE A 592 5.58 -7.13 2.17
N TYR A 593 6.56 -7.11 1.26
CA TYR A 593 7.08 -5.88 0.67
C TYR A 593 6.99 -5.98 -0.85
N PRO A 594 6.12 -5.19 -1.49
CA PRO A 594 5.88 -5.33 -2.92
C PRO A 594 6.95 -4.61 -3.76
N GLU A 595 7.75 -3.71 -3.17
CA GLU A 595 8.77 -2.96 -3.89
C GLU A 595 9.88 -3.87 -4.48
N PRO A 596 10.49 -4.81 -3.73
CA PRO A 596 11.41 -5.81 -4.30
C PRO A 596 10.82 -6.63 -5.46
N ILE A 597 9.52 -6.92 -5.42
CA ILE A 597 8.83 -7.71 -6.45
C ILE A 597 8.68 -6.88 -7.74
N TYR A 598 8.25 -5.62 -7.63
CA TYR A 598 8.22 -4.73 -8.80
C TYR A 598 9.62 -4.49 -9.37
N VAL A 599 10.64 -4.32 -8.51
CA VAL A 599 12.03 -4.14 -8.93
C VAL A 599 12.57 -5.40 -9.64
N ALA A 600 12.30 -6.59 -9.12
CA ALA A 600 12.67 -7.87 -9.76
C ALA A 600 12.06 -8.04 -11.16
N LEU A 601 10.83 -7.57 -11.39
CA LEU A 601 10.21 -7.57 -12.72
C LEU A 601 10.76 -6.49 -13.68
N LEU A 602 11.34 -5.41 -13.15
CA LEU A 602 11.72 -4.20 -13.91
C LEU A 602 13.23 -4.06 -14.19
N TYR A 603 14.12 -4.53 -13.30
CA TYR A 603 15.57 -4.30 -13.45
C TYR A 603 16.12 -5.02 -14.69
N ASP A 604 15.70 -6.27 -14.94
CA ASP A 604 16.08 -7.04 -16.12
C ASP A 604 15.70 -6.32 -17.44
N LEU A 605 14.62 -5.54 -17.47
CA LEU A 605 14.22 -4.79 -18.67
C LEU A 605 15.25 -3.70 -19.01
N THR A 606 15.82 -3.08 -17.98
CA THR A 606 16.91 -2.11 -18.10
C THR A 606 18.24 -2.81 -18.47
N HIS A 607 18.39 -4.09 -18.13
CA HIS A 607 19.63 -4.85 -18.26
C HIS A 607 19.76 -5.70 -19.55
N TYR A 608 18.64 -6.19 -20.10
CA TYR A 608 18.58 -7.06 -21.29
C TYR A 608 17.77 -6.48 -22.46
N ALA A 609 16.85 -5.55 -22.19
CA ALA A 609 16.00 -4.92 -23.20
C ALA A 609 16.29 -3.42 -23.43
N ASP A 610 17.41 -2.91 -22.90
CA ASP A 610 17.86 -1.51 -23.01
C ASP A 610 16.78 -0.47 -22.64
N LEU A 611 15.79 -0.84 -21.81
CA LEU A 611 14.71 0.05 -21.38
C LEU A 611 15.31 1.24 -20.62
N PRO A 612 15.14 2.50 -21.08
CA PRO A 612 15.83 3.63 -20.47
C PRO A 612 15.45 3.85 -19.00
N LEU A 613 16.43 4.14 -18.14
CA LEU A 613 16.18 4.51 -16.74
C LEU A 613 15.24 5.72 -16.61
N SER A 614 15.25 6.64 -17.57
CA SER A 614 14.28 7.74 -17.69
C SER A 614 12.82 7.27 -17.86
N TYR A 615 12.58 6.12 -18.51
CA TYR A 615 11.25 5.50 -18.59
C TYR A 615 10.81 4.99 -17.22
N ILE A 616 11.69 4.29 -16.49
CA ILE A 616 11.42 3.85 -15.12
C ILE A 616 11.11 5.06 -14.23
N LYS A 617 11.92 6.12 -14.34
CA LYS A 617 11.78 7.39 -13.61
C LYS A 617 10.49 8.13 -13.94
N ALA A 618 9.99 8.04 -15.17
CA ALA A 618 8.74 8.68 -15.59
C ALA A 618 7.51 7.97 -15.02
N ASN A 619 7.46 6.64 -15.08
CA ASN A 619 6.22 5.87 -14.89
C ASN A 619 6.05 5.28 -13.47
N TYR A 620 7.14 4.88 -12.78
CA TYR A 620 7.08 4.24 -11.46
C TYR A 620 7.35 5.22 -10.30
N ASP A 621 7.36 4.75 -9.05
CA ASP A 621 7.75 5.61 -7.91
C ASP A 621 9.26 5.88 -7.90
N LEU A 622 9.71 7.01 -7.36
CA LEU A 622 11.13 7.35 -7.27
C LEU A 622 11.93 6.36 -6.42
N ASN A 623 11.30 5.72 -5.43
CA ASN A 623 11.92 4.66 -4.65
C ASN A 623 12.19 3.40 -5.52
N ILE A 624 11.25 3.04 -6.41
CA ILE A 624 11.42 1.93 -7.36
C ILE A 624 12.54 2.24 -8.35
N TYR A 625 12.58 3.47 -8.88
CA TYR A 625 13.68 3.96 -9.71
C TYR A 625 15.05 3.84 -9.02
N SER A 626 15.20 4.42 -7.82
CA SER A 626 16.47 4.43 -7.07
C SER A 626 16.92 3.03 -6.66
N PHE A 627 15.99 2.13 -6.37
CA PHE A 627 16.28 0.74 -6.03
C PHE A 627 16.66 -0.07 -7.29
N ILE A 628 16.06 0.17 -8.46
CA ILE A 628 16.53 -0.38 -9.74
C ILE A 628 17.96 0.11 -10.04
N GLU A 629 18.28 1.40 -9.80
CA GLU A 629 19.66 1.89 -9.91
C GLU A 629 20.62 1.13 -8.98
N SER A 630 20.23 0.86 -7.72
CA SER A 630 21.06 0.06 -6.79
C SER A 630 21.27 -1.38 -7.26
N VAL A 631 20.24 -2.05 -7.79
CA VAL A 631 20.37 -3.43 -8.34
C VAL A 631 21.21 -3.46 -9.62
N LEU A 632 21.25 -2.37 -10.38
CA LEU A 632 22.07 -2.21 -11.60
C LEU A 632 23.47 -1.62 -11.35
N ALA A 633 23.75 -1.13 -10.14
CA ALA A 633 25.09 -0.72 -9.71
C ALA A 633 25.95 -1.94 -9.34
N VAL A 634 25.32 -2.96 -8.75
CA VAL A 634 25.91 -4.29 -8.52
C VAL A 634 25.95 -5.07 -9.85
N ASN A 635 26.96 -4.79 -10.68
CA ASN A 635 27.21 -5.52 -11.94
C ASN A 635 27.82 -6.90 -11.68
N ASP A 636 28.69 -6.97 -10.68
CA ASP A 636 29.56 -8.07 -10.27
C ASP A 636 29.34 -8.39 -8.78
N ARG A 637 29.56 -9.64 -8.35
CA ARG A 637 29.22 -10.06 -6.97
C ARG A 637 30.28 -9.67 -5.95
N GLN A 638 31.53 -9.57 -6.39
CA GLN A 638 32.58 -8.82 -5.68
C GLN A 638 32.16 -7.34 -5.50
N GLY A 639 31.44 -6.78 -6.48
CA GLY A 639 30.76 -5.48 -6.38
C GLY A 639 29.62 -5.39 -5.35
N MET A 640 29.35 -6.42 -4.53
CA MET A 640 28.54 -6.29 -3.31
C MET A 640 29.36 -5.81 -2.10
N GLU A 641 30.69 -5.91 -2.12
CA GLU A 641 31.57 -5.45 -1.03
C GLU A 641 31.47 -3.93 -0.75
N PRO A 642 31.35 -3.02 -1.75
CA PRO A 642 31.16 -1.59 -1.52
C PRO A 642 29.80 -1.24 -0.90
N CYS A 643 28.82 -2.14 -0.93
CA CYS A 643 27.46 -1.91 -0.41
C CYS A 643 27.36 -1.96 1.13
N GLY A 644 28.48 -1.87 1.86
CA GLY A 644 28.51 -1.85 3.32
C GLY A 644 28.43 -3.23 3.99
N LEU A 645 28.55 -4.31 3.22
CA LEU A 645 28.43 -5.71 3.68
C LEU A 645 29.77 -6.31 4.20
N TYR A 646 30.80 -5.47 4.32
CA TYR A 646 32.17 -5.85 4.68
C TYR A 646 32.26 -6.73 5.94
N ILE A 647 33.21 -7.65 5.97
CA ILE A 647 33.39 -8.61 7.08
C ILE A 647 34.33 -8.06 8.17
N GLY A 648 35.27 -7.17 7.83
CA GLY A 648 36.42 -6.84 8.68
C GLY A 648 36.40 -5.50 9.45
N ASN A 649 35.29 -4.77 9.54
CA ASN A 649 35.23 -3.54 10.36
C ASN A 649 34.06 -3.58 11.36
N ALA A 650 34.40 -3.52 12.65
CA ALA A 650 33.45 -3.58 13.78
C ALA A 650 32.73 -2.24 14.06
N LEU A 651 33.12 -1.15 13.38
CA LEU A 651 32.53 0.17 13.54
C LEU A 651 31.67 0.54 12.33
N LYS A 652 30.35 0.66 12.55
CA LYS A 652 29.28 1.03 11.61
C LYS A 652 28.89 -0.01 10.53
N GLN A 653 28.49 -1.22 10.94
CA GLN A 653 27.61 -2.07 10.12
C GLN A 653 26.14 -1.87 10.52
N VAL A 654 25.50 -0.81 10.00
CA VAL A 654 24.03 -0.70 9.96
C VAL A 654 23.59 -0.98 8.54
N ILE A 655 23.21 -2.23 8.28
CA ILE A 655 22.74 -2.64 6.96
C ILE A 655 21.34 -2.07 6.77
N ILE A 656 21.21 -1.24 5.74
CA ILE A 656 19.94 -0.61 5.38
C ILE A 656 19.06 -1.69 4.74
N ARG A 657 17.79 -1.74 5.11
CA ARG A 657 16.82 -2.75 4.64
C ARG A 657 16.79 -2.92 3.12
N GLU A 658 17.04 -1.85 2.36
CA GLU A 658 17.12 -1.85 0.90
C GLU A 658 18.33 -2.67 0.37
N GLN A 659 19.46 -2.68 1.07
CA GLN A 659 20.65 -3.48 0.72
C GLN A 659 20.37 -4.98 0.85
N LEU A 660 19.62 -5.41 1.88
CA LEU A 660 19.14 -6.79 2.00
C LEU A 660 18.21 -7.17 0.85
N PHE A 661 17.40 -6.23 0.35
CA PHE A 661 16.53 -6.48 -0.79
C PHE A 661 17.30 -6.56 -2.12
N VAL A 662 18.34 -5.75 -2.32
CA VAL A 662 19.27 -5.90 -3.45
C VAL A 662 19.91 -7.30 -3.43
N LEU A 663 20.41 -7.73 -2.26
CA LEU A 663 20.98 -9.06 -2.07
C LEU A 663 19.97 -10.17 -2.41
N CYS A 664 18.76 -10.11 -1.87
CA CYS A 664 17.70 -11.09 -2.20
C CYS A 664 17.37 -11.16 -3.70
N ILE A 665 17.31 -10.02 -4.41
CA ILE A 665 17.06 -10.03 -5.86
C ILE A 665 18.22 -10.70 -6.60
N LYS A 666 19.48 -10.38 -6.26
CA LYS A 666 20.67 -11.00 -6.88
C LYS A 666 20.85 -12.48 -6.56
N LEU A 667 20.36 -12.95 -5.41
CA LEU A 667 20.37 -14.36 -5.03
C LEU A 667 19.19 -15.13 -5.63
N ALA A 668 18.02 -14.51 -5.77
CA ALA A 668 16.89 -15.08 -6.51
C ALA A 668 17.21 -15.21 -8.00
N GLU A 669 17.87 -14.21 -8.58
CA GLU A 669 18.46 -14.25 -9.92
C GLU A 669 19.37 -15.47 -10.11
N ARG A 670 20.34 -15.66 -9.20
CA ARG A 670 21.26 -16.80 -9.23
C ARG A 670 20.52 -18.13 -9.13
N LEU A 671 19.67 -18.28 -8.12
CA LEU A 671 18.94 -19.51 -7.87
C LEU A 671 18.05 -19.89 -9.04
N TYR A 672 17.46 -18.90 -9.72
CA TYR A 672 16.71 -19.13 -10.94
C TYR A 672 17.60 -19.67 -12.06
N ASP A 673 18.72 -19.02 -12.39
CA ASP A 673 19.57 -19.46 -13.51
C ASP A 673 20.25 -20.81 -13.24
N LEU A 674 20.72 -21.08 -12.01
CA LEU A 674 21.27 -22.38 -11.63
C LEU A 674 20.24 -23.51 -11.73
N ARG A 675 18.97 -23.27 -11.35
CA ARG A 675 17.88 -24.25 -11.52
C ARG A 675 17.58 -24.57 -13.00
N HIS A 676 18.08 -23.78 -13.93
CA HIS A 676 17.96 -24.00 -15.38
C HIS A 676 19.31 -24.38 -16.04
N ALA A 677 20.29 -24.83 -15.26
CA ALA A 677 21.62 -25.30 -15.71
C ALA A 677 21.58 -26.21 -16.96
N LYS A 678 20.63 -27.15 -17.03
CA LYS A 678 20.47 -28.09 -18.16
C LYS A 678 20.16 -27.45 -19.52
N SER A 679 19.85 -26.15 -19.55
CA SER A 679 19.54 -25.38 -20.75
C SER A 679 20.50 -24.19 -20.92
N TYR A 680 21.64 -24.18 -20.22
CA TYR A 680 22.60 -23.09 -20.28
C TYR A 680 23.48 -23.18 -21.54
N THR A 681 23.70 -22.05 -22.20
CA THR A 681 24.34 -21.99 -23.54
C THR A 681 25.87 -22.07 -23.47
N HIS A 682 26.46 -21.69 -22.33
CA HIS A 682 27.90 -21.62 -22.10
C HIS A 682 28.26 -22.30 -20.77
N LEU A 683 28.82 -23.51 -20.84
CA LEU A 683 29.09 -24.33 -19.65
C LEU A 683 30.19 -23.74 -18.76
N ASP A 684 31.21 -23.08 -19.31
CA ASP A 684 32.24 -22.39 -18.52
C ASP A 684 31.67 -21.25 -17.67
N GLU A 685 30.71 -20.48 -18.22
CA GLU A 685 30.01 -19.43 -17.47
C GLU A 685 29.12 -20.03 -16.37
N LEU A 686 28.43 -21.14 -16.65
CA LEU A 686 27.63 -21.87 -15.66
C LEU A 686 28.50 -22.46 -14.54
N LYS A 687 29.67 -22.99 -14.88
CA LYS A 687 30.65 -23.55 -13.93
C LYS A 687 31.24 -22.47 -13.03
N TYR A 688 31.64 -21.33 -13.60
CA TYR A 688 32.05 -20.14 -12.84
C TYR A 688 30.91 -19.62 -11.95
N MET A 689 29.68 -19.52 -12.50
CA MET A 689 28.49 -19.11 -11.76
C MET A 689 28.23 -20.00 -10.54
N ALA A 690 28.34 -21.33 -10.68
CA ALA A 690 28.16 -22.26 -9.57
C ALA A 690 29.30 -22.16 -8.53
N GLN A 691 30.55 -22.04 -8.96
CA GLN A 691 31.71 -21.85 -8.07
C GLN A 691 31.63 -20.53 -7.27
N GLU A 692 31.31 -19.42 -7.95
CA GLU A 692 31.06 -18.11 -7.33
C GLU A 692 29.87 -18.19 -6.35
N THR A 693 28.87 -19.02 -6.63
CA THR A 693 27.74 -19.26 -5.71
C THR A 693 28.18 -19.97 -4.43
N LEU A 694 28.96 -21.05 -4.56
CA LEU A 694 29.47 -21.82 -3.43
C LEU A 694 30.42 -21.00 -2.54
N ALA A 695 31.25 -20.14 -3.14
CA ALA A 695 32.26 -19.36 -2.44
C ALA A 695 31.76 -18.03 -1.84
N ILE A 696 30.81 -17.33 -2.48
CA ILE A 696 30.41 -15.96 -2.12
C ILE A 696 28.93 -15.87 -1.77
N ASP A 697 28.04 -16.29 -2.68
CA ASP A 697 26.59 -16.13 -2.49
C ASP A 697 26.07 -16.87 -1.24
N ILE A 698 26.60 -18.06 -0.99
CA ILE A 698 26.28 -18.88 0.19
C ILE A 698 26.70 -18.21 1.50
N GLU A 699 27.88 -17.61 1.57
CA GLU A 699 28.34 -16.92 2.80
C GLU A 699 27.57 -15.62 3.05
N LEU A 700 27.24 -14.88 2.00
CA LEU A 700 26.33 -13.73 2.10
C LEU A 700 24.92 -14.15 2.58
N ALA A 701 24.39 -15.26 2.06
CA ALA A 701 23.11 -15.81 2.49
C ALA A 701 23.14 -16.30 3.95
N LYS A 702 24.19 -17.01 4.38
CA LYS A 702 24.39 -17.44 5.79
C LYS A 702 24.47 -16.25 6.74
N LYS A 703 25.18 -15.19 6.35
CA LYS A 703 25.42 -14.00 7.20
C LYS A 703 24.17 -13.12 7.38
N TYR A 704 23.27 -13.11 6.39
CA TYR A 704 22.21 -12.09 6.32
C TYR A 704 20.78 -12.57 6.06
N LEU A 705 20.58 -13.82 5.64
CA LEU A 705 19.29 -14.37 5.21
C LEU A 705 18.93 -15.66 5.97
N ASN A 706 18.03 -16.46 5.40
CA ASN A 706 17.48 -17.67 6.01
C ASN A 706 18.21 -18.93 5.48
N THR A 707 18.37 -19.95 6.34
CA THR A 707 18.98 -21.25 6.00
C THR A 707 18.37 -21.91 4.77
N ASN A 708 17.05 -21.80 4.57
CA ASN A 708 16.35 -22.37 3.41
C ASN A 708 16.84 -21.76 2.07
N ILE A 709 17.36 -20.53 2.08
CA ILE A 709 17.95 -19.87 0.91
C ILE A 709 19.38 -20.39 0.68
N VAL A 710 20.14 -20.61 1.76
CA VAL A 710 21.48 -21.21 1.73
C VAL A 710 21.42 -22.62 1.14
N GLU A 711 20.51 -23.46 1.64
CA GLU A 711 20.27 -24.83 1.16
C GLU A 711 19.81 -24.85 -0.30
N ALA A 712 18.91 -23.94 -0.69
CA ALA A 712 18.45 -23.85 -2.07
C ALA A 712 19.58 -23.45 -3.04
N LEU A 713 20.48 -22.54 -2.64
CA LEU A 713 21.64 -22.13 -3.43
C LEU A 713 22.69 -23.24 -3.52
N ALA A 714 22.99 -23.93 -2.41
CA ALA A 714 23.92 -25.07 -2.38
C ALA A 714 23.47 -26.19 -3.32
N ASN A 715 22.25 -26.68 -3.13
CA ASN A 715 21.68 -27.77 -3.93
C ASN A 715 21.63 -27.41 -5.44
N ALA A 716 21.33 -26.15 -5.77
CA ALA A 716 21.30 -25.71 -7.17
C ALA A 716 22.71 -25.54 -7.78
N ALA A 717 23.70 -25.10 -7.00
CA ALA A 717 25.08 -24.96 -7.48
C ALA A 717 25.76 -26.32 -7.68
N GLU A 718 25.56 -27.26 -6.75
CA GLU A 718 26.07 -28.64 -6.88
C GLU A 718 25.45 -29.35 -8.10
N GLN A 719 24.13 -29.21 -8.30
CA GLN A 719 23.45 -29.75 -9.49
C GLN A 719 23.92 -29.09 -10.80
N ALA A 720 24.23 -27.79 -10.78
CA ALA A 720 24.79 -27.11 -11.95
C ALA A 720 26.21 -27.58 -12.29
N LEU A 721 27.06 -27.85 -11.29
CA LEU A 721 28.38 -28.45 -11.50
C LEU A 721 28.28 -29.85 -12.09
N GLN A 722 27.38 -30.69 -11.57
CA GLN A 722 27.12 -32.04 -12.12
C GLN A 722 26.68 -31.99 -13.59
N VAL A 723 25.92 -30.97 -14.01
CA VAL A 723 25.58 -30.77 -15.44
C VAL A 723 26.82 -30.40 -16.26
N CYS A 724 27.74 -29.60 -15.72
CA CYS A 724 29.03 -29.23 -16.34
C CYS A 724 30.08 -30.36 -16.32
N GLU A 725 29.74 -31.52 -15.75
CA GLU A 725 30.57 -32.75 -15.75
C GLU A 725 29.95 -33.87 -16.61
N GLN A 726 28.74 -33.65 -17.14
CA GLN A 726 27.96 -34.61 -17.94
C GLN A 726 27.79 -34.19 -19.42
N GLN A 727 28.36 -33.03 -19.80
CA GLN A 727 28.31 -32.44 -21.15
C GLN A 727 29.71 -32.00 -21.58
#